data_AF-A0AAY4E4F9-F1
#
_entry.id   AF-A0AAY4E4F9-F1
#
_cell.length_a   1.000
_cell.length_b   1.000
_cell.length_c   1.000
_cell.angle_alpha   90.00
_cell.angle_beta   90.00
_cell.angle_gamma   90.00
#
_symmetry.space_group_name_H-M   'P 1'
#
loop_
_entity.id
_entity.type
_entity.pdbx_description
1 polymer ?
#
loop_
_entity_poly.entity_id
_entity_poly.type
_entity_poly.pdbx_seq_one_letter_code
_entity_poly.pdbx_strand_id
1 'polypeptide(L)'
;MSGGNGARLLLLPLLLRVAESATPNGTKSVPSPPATTTFSSEDLGEQIEQAVESRVWGRKEEPPELECPPLGMESLRVKDDQIRASSYQRRGLGPHRGRLNIQSGIEDGDIYDGAWCAQYKDKKQWLQVDAGKPTRFTGVILQGRNSIWSFDLVHTYKVQLSNDTISWKSCMNGSEEAVFEGNQDPETPVLAAFPESAVARYIRINPQTWYENGTICLRAEVLGCAVPDPNNIHSWQEDEGSKDKLDFRHHNYKEMRKLMKSVHEACPDITRIYSIGKSYMGLKLYVMEISDNPGKHELGEPEFRYVAGMHGNEVLGRELLLNLMEHMCREYKLGNPRIIQLVKETRVHLLPSMNPDGYEMAYKKGSELSGWALGRYSYEGIDMNHNFADLNSIMWDAMELEMDKSKLINHHFPIPAQYTSKDAFVASETRAVIRWMQSIPFVLSANLHGGELVVVYPFDMTRDWAPRELTPTPDDSFFRWLATAYASTNQVMSNPDRRPCHNEDFLRHNNIINGADWHTVPGSMNDFSYLHTNCFEVTVELSCDKFPHASELPREWENNKESLLVYMEQVHRGIKGVVRDKDTEAGIADAVIKVDGIDHHIRSAFDGDYWRLLNPGDYEVTVSAEGYIPVTRSCGVHYEPYPTICDFRLTKTAKHRLRGILARGGKIPKDLKLRLRQLRQQKTRKVRERRQNRR
;
A
#
# COMPACT_ATOMS: atom_id res chain seq x y z
N MET A 1 26.78 53.97 -3.48
CA MET A 1 26.33 54.81 -2.35
C MET A 1 25.02 54.23 -1.85
N SER A 2 24.96 53.92 -0.54
CA SER A 2 23.79 53.71 0.35
C SER A 2 22.56 52.94 -0.18
N GLY A 3 22.08 51.85 0.42
CA GLY A 3 22.17 51.38 1.81
C GLY A 3 20.76 50.98 2.27
N GLY A 4 20.60 49.82 2.91
CA GLY A 4 19.32 49.38 3.47
C GLY A 4 19.34 47.93 3.96
N ASN A 5 19.72 47.75 5.22
CA ASN A 5 19.86 46.48 5.97
C ASN A 5 18.53 45.74 6.21
N GLY A 6 18.62 44.42 6.44
CA GLY A 6 17.51 43.62 6.97
C GLY A 6 17.86 42.18 7.38
N ALA A 7 18.67 42.03 8.43
CA ALA A 7 18.74 40.91 9.39
C ALA A 7 18.82 39.44 8.89
N ARG A 8 20.05 38.91 8.85
CA ARG A 8 20.34 37.49 9.17
C ARG A 8 20.30 37.33 10.69
N LEU A 9 19.33 36.60 11.22
CA LEU A 9 19.37 36.12 12.61
C LEU A 9 20.04 34.74 12.65
N LEU A 10 21.26 34.71 13.18
CA LEU A 10 21.96 33.51 13.63
C LEU A 10 21.25 32.95 14.86
N LEU A 11 20.78 31.70 14.81
CA LEU A 11 20.37 30.95 16.00
C LEU A 11 20.83 29.49 15.90
N LEU A 12 21.93 29.20 16.58
CA LEU A 12 22.32 27.91 17.17
C LEU A 12 23.16 28.27 18.42
N PRO A 13 23.19 27.49 19.51
CA PRO A 13 22.33 26.38 19.94
C PRO A 13 21.81 26.54 21.38
N LEU A 14 20.68 25.89 21.73
CA LEU A 14 20.29 25.69 23.14
C LEU A 14 19.67 24.31 23.36
N LEU A 15 20.47 23.26 23.15
CA LEU A 15 20.16 21.89 23.57
C LEU A 15 21.40 21.26 24.22
N LEU A 16 21.65 21.64 25.47
CA LEU A 16 22.58 20.97 26.37
C LEU A 16 22.15 21.29 27.80
N ARG A 17 21.09 20.62 28.27
CA ARG A 17 20.74 20.53 29.70
C ARG A 17 19.65 19.49 30.01
N VAL A 18 19.84 18.24 29.60
CA VAL A 18 19.24 17.09 30.32
C VAL A 18 20.22 15.91 30.31
N ALA A 19 21.36 16.09 30.96
CA ALA A 19 22.24 14.99 31.33
C ALA A 19 23.01 15.42 32.58
N GLU A 20 22.38 15.30 33.75
CA GLU A 20 23.02 15.04 35.05
C GLU A 20 22.00 15.17 36.20
N SER A 21 21.41 14.04 36.60
CA SER A 21 21.15 13.66 38.01
C SER A 21 20.21 12.45 38.06
N ALA A 22 20.76 11.28 37.75
CA ALA A 22 20.15 10.02 38.18
C ALA A 22 21.23 9.21 38.91
N THR A 23 21.28 9.37 40.22
CA THR A 23 22.01 8.50 41.14
C THR A 23 21.59 7.04 40.96
N PRO A 24 22.52 6.06 41.01
CA PRO A 24 22.22 4.67 40.70
C PRO A 24 21.67 3.98 41.96
N ASN A 25 20.39 4.09 42.24
CA ASN A 25 19.69 3.21 43.17
C ASN A 25 18.22 3.16 42.82
N GLY A 26 17.89 2.26 41.90
CA GLY A 26 16.54 1.90 41.53
C GLY A 26 16.64 0.67 40.66
N THR A 27 16.21 -0.46 41.19
CA THR A 27 15.97 -1.68 40.42
C THR A 27 15.12 -1.33 39.21
N LYS A 28 15.72 -1.21 38.02
CA LYS A 28 14.98 -1.21 36.77
C LYS A 28 14.26 -2.54 36.71
N SER A 29 12.96 -2.51 37.00
CA SER A 29 12.03 -3.58 36.69
C SER A 29 12.20 -3.90 35.21
N VAL A 30 12.40 -5.18 34.93
CA VAL A 30 12.20 -5.74 33.59
C VAL A 30 10.89 -5.18 33.06
N PRO A 31 10.83 -4.60 31.84
CA PRO A 31 9.55 -4.20 31.28
C PRO A 31 8.67 -5.44 31.28
N SER A 32 7.52 -5.34 31.93
CA SER A 32 6.45 -6.33 31.77
C SER A 32 6.20 -6.51 30.27
N PRO A 33 5.88 -7.74 29.81
CA PRO A 33 5.57 -7.96 28.40
C PRO A 33 4.54 -6.92 27.95
N PRO A 34 4.64 -6.36 26.73
CA PRO A 34 3.54 -5.57 26.20
C PRO A 34 2.29 -6.42 26.36
N ALA A 35 1.25 -5.86 27.00
CA ALA A 35 0.00 -6.57 27.20
C ALA A 35 -0.40 -7.15 25.86
N THR A 36 -0.62 -8.47 25.81
CA THR A 36 -1.08 -9.17 24.61
C THR A 36 -2.33 -8.44 24.16
N THR A 37 -2.19 -7.59 23.14
CA THR A 37 -3.30 -6.77 22.67
C THR A 37 -4.19 -7.74 21.95
N THR A 38 -5.17 -8.25 22.67
CA THR A 38 -6.13 -9.21 22.15
C THR A 38 -7.15 -8.40 21.37
N PHE A 39 -7.08 -8.48 20.03
CA PHE A 39 -8.18 -7.97 19.22
C PHE A 39 -9.41 -8.80 19.53
N SER A 40 -10.49 -8.13 19.95
CA SER A 40 -11.76 -8.82 20.15
C SER A 40 -12.18 -9.41 18.81
N SER A 41 -12.43 -10.73 18.78
CA SER A 41 -13.24 -11.31 17.71
C SER A 41 -14.58 -10.58 17.73
N GLU A 42 -15.00 -10.06 16.59
CA GLU A 42 -16.24 -9.30 16.50
C GLU A 42 -17.31 -10.11 15.79
N ASP A 43 -18.53 -10.08 16.33
CA ASP A 43 -19.68 -10.61 15.62
C ASP A 43 -20.14 -9.56 14.59
N LEU A 44 -20.01 -9.86 13.31
CA LEU A 44 -20.52 -9.02 12.23
C LEU A 44 -22.06 -8.86 12.26
N GLY A 45 -22.76 -9.62 13.12
CA GLY A 45 -24.15 -9.40 13.49
C GLY A 45 -24.40 -8.16 14.38
N GLU A 46 -23.37 -7.54 14.95
CA GLU A 46 -23.52 -6.28 15.69
C GLU A 46 -24.08 -5.18 14.77
N GLN A 47 -25.19 -4.58 15.19
CA GLN A 47 -25.78 -3.44 14.48
C GLN A 47 -24.82 -2.24 14.54
N ILE A 48 -24.70 -1.52 13.42
CA ILE A 48 -23.98 -0.25 13.41
C ILE A 48 -24.73 0.70 14.36
N GLU A 49 -23.99 1.37 15.26
CA GLU A 49 -24.58 2.34 16.17
C GLU A 49 -25.38 3.39 15.38
N GLN A 50 -26.63 3.68 15.77
CA GLN A 50 -27.51 4.63 15.06
C GLN A 50 -26.85 6.00 14.84
N ALA A 51 -26.02 6.45 15.79
CA ALA A 51 -25.27 7.69 15.67
C ALA A 51 -24.18 7.62 14.57
N VAL A 52 -23.51 6.48 14.38
CA VAL A 52 -22.59 6.26 13.24
C VAL A 52 -23.39 6.20 11.95
N GLU A 53 -24.51 5.48 11.95
CA GLU A 53 -25.35 5.35 10.76
C GLU A 53 -25.88 6.69 10.26
N SER A 54 -26.39 7.54 11.17
CA SER A 54 -26.82 8.89 10.83
C SER A 54 -25.68 9.80 10.39
N ARG A 55 -24.46 9.63 10.90
CA ARG A 55 -23.30 10.44 10.52
C ARG A 55 -22.78 10.07 9.12
N VAL A 56 -22.68 8.78 8.83
CA VAL A 56 -22.12 8.27 7.58
C VAL A 56 -23.19 8.25 6.47
N TRP A 57 -24.40 7.77 6.74
CA TRP A 57 -25.47 7.59 5.74
C TRP A 57 -26.71 8.49 5.97
N GLY A 58 -26.61 9.55 6.79
CA GLY A 58 -27.73 10.45 7.07
C GLY A 58 -28.30 11.19 5.85
N ARG A 59 -27.56 11.22 4.73
CA ARG A 59 -28.06 11.62 3.41
C ARG A 59 -28.18 10.35 2.55
N LYS A 60 -29.41 10.02 2.14
CA LYS A 60 -29.68 8.95 1.17
C LYS A 60 -29.27 9.41 -0.21
N GLU A 61 -27.97 9.39 -0.47
CA GLU A 61 -27.40 9.56 -1.81
C GLU A 61 -26.80 8.20 -2.17
N GLU A 62 -27.49 7.46 -3.04
CA GLU A 62 -26.94 6.29 -3.71
C GLU A 62 -26.19 6.74 -4.96
N PRO A 63 -25.14 6.01 -5.39
CA PRO A 63 -24.45 6.33 -6.63
C PRO A 63 -25.42 6.36 -7.81
N PRO A 64 -25.22 7.25 -8.79
CA PRO A 64 -26.07 7.30 -9.97
C PRO A 64 -25.97 5.99 -10.75
N GLU A 65 -27.11 5.36 -11.03
CA GLU A 65 -27.17 4.17 -11.87
C GLU A 65 -26.97 4.57 -13.34
N LEU A 66 -25.85 4.17 -13.93
CA LEU A 66 -25.56 4.41 -15.33
C LEU A 66 -26.25 3.35 -16.20
N GLU A 67 -26.95 3.78 -17.24
CA GLU A 67 -27.62 2.85 -18.17
C GLU A 67 -26.62 1.92 -18.88
N CYS A 68 -25.41 2.41 -19.15
CA CYS A 68 -24.33 1.66 -19.76
C CYS A 68 -22.99 1.93 -19.07
N PRO A 69 -22.07 0.94 -19.07
CA PRO A 69 -20.74 1.09 -18.48
C PRO A 69 -19.87 2.06 -19.30
N PRO A 70 -18.76 2.55 -18.71
CA PRO A 70 -17.72 3.24 -19.48
C PRO A 70 -17.10 2.32 -20.53
N LEU A 71 -16.70 2.89 -21.66
CA LEU A 71 -15.99 2.16 -22.71
C LEU A 71 -14.52 1.87 -22.33
N GLY A 72 -13.98 2.61 -21.36
CA GLY A 72 -12.65 2.44 -20.82
C GLY A 72 -11.63 3.36 -21.46
N MET A 73 -11.97 4.65 -21.55
CA MET A 73 -11.02 5.72 -21.86
C MET A 73 -10.00 5.84 -20.72
N GLU A 74 -10.44 5.82 -19.46
CA GLU A 74 -9.57 5.88 -18.26
C GLU A 74 -8.84 4.55 -17.99
N SER A 75 -9.54 3.42 -18.06
CA SER A 75 -8.97 2.08 -17.85
C SER A 75 -8.13 1.56 -19.01
N LEU A 76 -8.00 2.34 -20.09
CA LEU A 76 -7.17 2.08 -21.27
C LEU A 76 -7.64 0.91 -22.15
N ARG A 77 -8.85 0.41 -21.93
CA ARG A 77 -9.50 -0.57 -22.82
C ARG A 77 -9.73 0.00 -24.21
N VAL A 78 -10.05 1.29 -24.31
CA VAL A 78 -10.02 2.04 -25.57
C VAL A 78 -8.56 2.33 -25.92
N LYS A 79 -8.07 1.76 -27.01
CA LYS A 79 -6.68 1.93 -27.47
C LYS A 79 -6.45 3.30 -28.12
N ASP A 80 -5.20 3.73 -28.20
CA ASP A 80 -4.85 5.06 -28.75
C ASP A 80 -5.26 5.22 -30.23
N ASP A 81 -5.23 4.14 -31.03
CA ASP A 81 -5.64 4.13 -32.43
C ASP A 81 -7.16 4.26 -32.63
N GLN A 82 -7.94 4.00 -31.58
CA GLN A 82 -9.39 4.20 -31.54
C GLN A 82 -9.76 5.67 -31.26
N ILE A 83 -8.80 6.54 -30.92
CA ILE A 83 -9.07 7.95 -30.58
C ILE A 83 -8.47 8.86 -31.64
N ARG A 84 -9.27 9.77 -32.19
CA ARG A 84 -8.86 10.76 -33.20
C ARG A 84 -9.35 12.14 -32.84
N ALA A 85 -8.73 13.17 -33.39
CA ALA A 85 -9.19 14.55 -33.21
C ALA A 85 -9.11 15.34 -34.51
N SER A 86 -9.88 16.42 -34.59
CA SER A 86 -9.85 17.39 -35.69
C SER A 86 -8.49 18.08 -35.84
N SER A 87 -7.86 18.41 -34.71
CA SER A 87 -6.55 19.04 -34.60
C SER A 87 -6.03 18.89 -33.18
N TYR A 88 -4.74 19.13 -32.96
CA TYR A 88 -4.15 19.19 -31.63
C TYR A 88 -2.91 20.10 -31.63
N GLN A 89 -2.64 20.79 -30.53
CA GLN A 89 -1.57 21.80 -30.45
C GLN A 89 -0.15 21.23 -30.57
N ARG A 90 0.07 20.09 -29.91
CA ARG A 90 1.35 19.39 -29.83
C ARG A 90 1.11 17.94 -29.47
N ARG A 91 2.11 17.08 -29.65
CA ARG A 91 1.98 15.65 -29.38
C ARG A 91 1.50 15.37 -27.94
N GLY A 92 2.03 16.08 -26.94
CA GLY A 92 1.62 15.93 -25.55
C GLY A 92 0.16 16.31 -25.26
N LEU A 93 -0.51 17.04 -26.18
CA LEU A 93 -1.92 17.41 -26.09
C LEU A 93 -2.78 16.71 -27.16
N GLY A 94 -2.33 15.55 -27.64
CA GLY A 94 -2.98 14.78 -28.69
C GLY A 94 -4.26 14.06 -28.24
N PRO A 95 -5.01 13.45 -29.17
CA PRO A 95 -6.25 12.74 -28.87
C PRO A 95 -6.11 11.62 -27.84
N HIS A 96 -4.97 10.91 -27.83
CA HIS A 96 -4.66 9.85 -26.85
C HIS A 96 -4.63 10.34 -25.39
N ARG A 97 -4.57 11.66 -25.17
CA ARG A 97 -4.61 12.33 -23.86
C ARG A 97 -6.00 12.85 -23.50
N GLY A 98 -6.99 12.72 -24.39
CA GLY A 98 -8.38 13.12 -24.13
C GLY A 98 -9.15 12.14 -23.24
N ARG A 99 -8.47 11.47 -22.31
CA ARG A 99 -9.02 10.40 -21.45
C ARG A 99 -9.34 10.96 -20.08
N LEU A 100 -10.43 10.52 -19.48
CA LEU A 100 -10.81 10.89 -18.12
C LEU A 100 -9.66 10.61 -17.14
N ASN A 101 -9.49 11.52 -16.16
CA ASN A 101 -8.51 11.46 -15.08
C ASN A 101 -7.04 11.33 -15.49
N ILE A 102 -6.68 11.50 -16.77
CA ILE A 102 -5.27 11.47 -17.17
C ILE A 102 -4.48 12.59 -16.47
N GLN A 103 -3.33 12.24 -15.91
CA GLN A 103 -2.45 13.19 -15.21
C GLN A 103 -1.39 13.77 -16.15
N SER A 104 -1.05 15.05 -15.98
CA SER A 104 0.05 15.70 -16.69
C SER A 104 1.40 15.36 -16.08
N GLY A 105 2.47 15.56 -16.85
CA GLY A 105 3.80 15.78 -16.29
C GLY A 105 3.90 17.09 -15.51
N ILE A 106 5.05 17.30 -14.88
CA ILE A 106 5.34 18.46 -14.03
C ILE A 106 5.89 19.63 -14.87
N GLU A 107 6.47 19.34 -16.05
CA GLU A 107 7.06 20.33 -16.93
C GLU A 107 6.04 20.85 -17.96
N ASP A 108 6.00 22.16 -18.21
CA ASP A 108 5.12 22.71 -19.26
C ASP A 108 5.63 22.32 -20.66
N GLY A 109 4.73 21.83 -21.50
CA GLY A 109 5.03 21.51 -22.89
C GLY A 109 5.79 20.22 -23.11
N ASP A 110 5.84 19.35 -22.11
CA ASP A 110 6.35 18.00 -22.27
C ASP A 110 5.47 17.13 -23.18
N ILE A 111 5.91 15.89 -23.40
CA ILE A 111 5.19 14.93 -24.24
C ILE A 111 3.99 14.27 -23.53
N TYR A 112 3.72 14.62 -22.27
CA TYR A 112 2.72 14.00 -21.39
C TYR A 112 1.84 15.05 -20.73
N ASP A 113 1.13 15.80 -21.54
CA ASP A 113 0.36 16.95 -21.12
C ASP A 113 -1.10 16.53 -20.79
N GLY A 114 -1.77 17.14 -19.83
CA GLY A 114 -2.93 16.51 -19.14
C GLY A 114 -4.31 16.59 -19.82
N ALA A 115 -4.39 16.64 -21.15
CA ALA A 115 -5.65 16.58 -21.92
C ALA A 115 -5.42 16.45 -23.43
N TRP A 116 -6.48 16.22 -24.20
CA TRP A 116 -6.49 16.65 -25.61
C TRP A 116 -6.79 18.15 -25.68
N CYS A 117 -5.97 18.92 -26.42
CA CYS A 117 -6.23 20.33 -26.70
C CYS A 117 -6.16 20.65 -28.19
N ALA A 118 -7.20 21.26 -28.73
CA ALA A 118 -7.29 21.60 -30.14
C ALA A 118 -6.33 22.73 -30.54
N GLN A 119 -5.80 22.65 -31.78
CA GLN A 119 -4.92 23.67 -32.36
C GLN A 119 -5.65 24.98 -32.62
N TYR A 120 -6.89 24.92 -33.08
CA TYR A 120 -7.69 26.08 -33.48
C TYR A 120 -8.83 26.31 -32.50
N LYS A 121 -9.07 27.58 -32.14
CA LYS A 121 -10.14 28.00 -31.22
C LYS A 121 -11.43 28.31 -31.98
N ASP A 122 -12.03 27.29 -32.58
CA ASP A 122 -13.30 27.41 -33.30
C ASP A 122 -14.27 26.26 -32.98
N LYS A 123 -15.54 26.41 -33.37
CA LYS A 123 -16.59 25.42 -33.11
C LYS A 123 -16.54 24.19 -34.02
N LYS A 124 -15.50 24.06 -34.88
CA LYS A 124 -15.35 22.92 -35.80
C LYS A 124 -14.48 21.81 -35.20
N GLN A 125 -13.95 22.02 -33.99
CA GLN A 125 -13.09 21.05 -33.33
C GLN A 125 -13.88 19.86 -32.77
N TRP A 126 -13.24 18.70 -32.74
CA TRP A 126 -13.83 17.49 -32.18
C TRP A 126 -12.78 16.48 -31.69
N LEU A 127 -13.17 15.73 -30.65
CA LEU A 127 -12.54 14.48 -30.23
C LEU A 127 -13.46 13.33 -30.65
N GLN A 128 -12.91 12.29 -31.28
CA GLN A 128 -13.64 11.15 -31.81
C GLN A 128 -13.14 9.87 -31.14
N VAL A 129 -14.08 9.00 -30.79
CA VAL A 129 -13.81 7.65 -30.26
C VAL A 129 -14.48 6.61 -31.16
N ASP A 130 -13.74 5.57 -31.55
CA ASP A 130 -14.23 4.37 -32.24
C ASP A 130 -14.49 3.27 -31.21
N ALA A 131 -15.76 2.88 -31.02
CA ALA A 131 -16.11 1.78 -30.12
C ALA A 131 -15.73 0.40 -30.67
N GLY A 132 -15.28 0.31 -31.93
CA GLY A 132 -14.86 -0.92 -32.62
C GLY A 132 -16.02 -1.80 -33.10
N LYS A 133 -17.14 -1.78 -32.37
CA LYS A 133 -18.37 -2.53 -32.61
C LYS A 133 -19.61 -1.63 -32.49
N PRO A 134 -20.76 -2.01 -33.09
CA PRO A 134 -22.02 -1.32 -32.85
C PRO A 134 -22.29 -1.20 -31.34
N THR A 135 -22.49 0.03 -30.88
CA THR A 135 -22.56 0.39 -29.48
C THR A 135 -23.70 1.38 -29.28
N ARG A 136 -24.55 1.12 -28.28
CA ARG A 136 -25.57 2.05 -27.81
C ARG A 136 -24.89 3.05 -26.89
N PHE A 137 -24.72 4.28 -27.35
CA PHE A 137 -24.16 5.35 -26.54
C PHE A 137 -25.25 6.01 -25.69
N THR A 138 -24.96 6.23 -24.42
CA THR A 138 -25.91 6.75 -23.42
C THR A 138 -25.44 8.03 -22.74
N GLY A 139 -24.15 8.37 -22.83
CA GLY A 139 -23.64 9.58 -22.22
C GLY A 139 -22.15 9.80 -22.43
N VAL A 140 -21.69 10.97 -22.00
CA VAL A 140 -20.28 11.37 -21.95
C VAL A 140 -20.01 11.98 -20.58
N ILE A 141 -18.86 11.65 -20.00
CA ILE A 141 -18.34 12.31 -18.80
C ILE A 141 -17.19 13.19 -19.25
N LEU A 142 -17.28 14.48 -18.96
CA LEU A 142 -16.28 15.48 -19.36
C LEU A 142 -15.48 15.97 -18.16
N GLN A 143 -14.21 16.26 -18.37
CA GLN A 143 -13.30 16.84 -17.39
C GLN A 143 -12.37 17.83 -18.10
N GLY A 144 -11.95 18.92 -17.43
CA GLY A 144 -11.02 19.90 -18.01
C GLY A 144 -9.58 19.39 -18.02
N ARG A 145 -8.62 20.23 -18.41
CA ARG A 145 -7.19 19.85 -18.48
C ARG A 145 -6.57 19.76 -17.10
N ASN A 146 -5.90 18.65 -16.80
CA ASN A 146 -4.99 18.58 -15.66
C ASN A 146 -3.68 19.30 -16.00
N SER A 147 -3.37 20.36 -15.27
CA SER A 147 -2.12 21.10 -15.43
C SER A 147 -1.92 22.04 -14.24
N ILE A 148 -0.70 22.13 -13.74
CA ILE A 148 -0.32 23.16 -12.76
C ILE A 148 -0.01 24.51 -13.42
N TRP A 149 0.14 24.54 -14.75
CA TRP A 149 0.58 25.71 -15.52
C TRP A 149 -0.55 26.40 -16.27
N SER A 150 -1.62 25.67 -16.61
CA SER A 150 -2.69 26.13 -17.50
C SER A 150 -4.06 25.80 -16.94
N PHE A 151 -5.00 26.72 -17.16
CA PHE A 151 -6.40 26.54 -16.79
C PHE A 151 -7.25 26.49 -18.06
N ASP A 152 -7.53 25.28 -18.55
CA ASP A 152 -8.27 25.06 -19.79
C ASP A 152 -9.43 24.09 -19.56
N LEU A 153 -10.63 24.47 -19.98
CA LEU A 153 -11.81 23.61 -19.93
C LEU A 153 -12.88 24.01 -20.96
N VAL A 154 -13.77 23.07 -21.23
CA VAL A 154 -14.95 23.24 -22.10
C VAL A 154 -16.19 23.40 -21.24
N HIS A 155 -16.95 24.48 -21.50
CA HIS A 155 -18.19 24.79 -20.77
C HIS A 155 -19.42 24.16 -21.41
N THR A 156 -19.48 24.09 -22.74
CA THR A 156 -20.59 23.44 -23.44
C THR A 156 -20.09 22.70 -24.68
N TYR A 157 -20.77 21.61 -25.05
CA TYR A 157 -20.43 20.81 -26.21
C TYR A 157 -21.67 20.17 -26.83
N LYS A 158 -21.52 19.70 -28.07
CA LYS A 158 -22.50 18.87 -28.78
C LYS A 158 -21.91 17.48 -29.01
N VAL A 159 -22.76 16.49 -29.25
CA VAL A 159 -22.33 15.14 -29.59
C VAL A 159 -22.86 14.76 -30.97
N GLN A 160 -22.01 14.11 -31.76
CA GLN A 160 -22.38 13.54 -33.06
C GLN A 160 -22.02 12.06 -33.11
N LEU A 161 -22.86 11.26 -33.78
CA LEU A 161 -22.71 9.82 -33.90
C LEU A 161 -22.64 9.41 -35.37
N SER A 162 -21.89 8.36 -35.68
CA SER A 162 -21.70 7.85 -37.03
C SER A 162 -21.45 6.35 -37.07
N ASN A 163 -21.79 5.71 -38.20
CA ASN A 163 -21.47 4.31 -38.48
C ASN A 163 -20.31 4.15 -39.48
N ASP A 164 -19.98 5.19 -40.24
CA ASP A 164 -19.09 5.11 -41.39
C ASP A 164 -18.00 6.21 -41.39
N THR A 165 -17.98 7.08 -40.38
CA THR A 165 -17.13 8.29 -40.26
C THR A 165 -17.36 9.37 -41.32
N ILE A 166 -18.29 9.17 -42.25
CA ILE A 166 -18.62 10.09 -43.35
C ILE A 166 -19.91 10.84 -43.02
N SER A 167 -20.97 10.11 -42.67
CA SER A 167 -22.28 10.65 -42.30
C SER A 167 -22.40 10.76 -40.78
N TRP A 168 -22.62 11.98 -40.30
CA TRP A 168 -22.71 12.28 -38.86
C TRP A 168 -24.10 12.78 -38.51
N LYS A 169 -24.68 12.23 -37.44
CA LYS A 169 -25.98 12.63 -36.89
C LYS A 169 -25.77 13.23 -35.51
N SER A 170 -26.27 14.45 -35.30
CA SER A 170 -26.23 15.10 -33.99
C SER A 170 -27.15 14.37 -33.01
N CYS A 171 -26.75 14.31 -31.74
CA CYS A 171 -27.65 13.92 -30.65
C CYS A 171 -28.73 15.00 -30.51
N MET A 172 -29.99 14.59 -30.36
CA MET A 172 -31.14 15.50 -30.32
C MET A 172 -31.75 15.53 -28.92
N ASN A 173 -32.30 16.67 -28.54
CA ASN A 173 -33.20 16.81 -27.40
C ASN A 173 -34.58 17.20 -27.96
N GLY A 174 -35.41 16.19 -28.25
CA GLY A 174 -36.63 16.38 -29.01
C GLY A 174 -36.35 16.79 -30.45
N SER A 175 -36.68 18.02 -30.83
CA SER A 175 -36.50 18.54 -32.20
C SER A 175 -35.25 19.40 -32.41
N GLU A 176 -34.53 19.72 -31.35
CA GLU A 176 -33.33 20.58 -31.40
C GLU A 176 -32.07 19.77 -31.13
N GLU A 177 -30.92 20.22 -31.65
CA GLU A 177 -29.63 19.60 -31.32
C GLU A 177 -29.32 19.77 -29.83
N ALA A 178 -29.03 18.67 -29.15
CA ALA A 178 -28.70 18.70 -27.73
C ALA A 178 -27.37 19.43 -27.50
N VAL A 179 -27.40 20.45 -26.65
CA VAL A 179 -26.20 21.11 -26.11
C VAL A 179 -26.04 20.64 -24.67
N PHE A 180 -24.88 20.07 -24.38
CA PHE A 180 -24.53 19.52 -23.07
C PHE A 180 -23.67 20.51 -22.31
N GLU A 181 -23.95 20.64 -21.02
CA GLU A 181 -23.12 21.36 -20.07
C GLU A 181 -21.86 20.53 -19.76
N GLY A 182 -20.71 21.18 -19.80
CA GLY A 182 -19.41 20.63 -19.49
C GLY A 182 -18.95 21.05 -18.10
N ASN A 183 -17.69 21.47 -18.00
CA ASN A 183 -17.03 21.69 -16.72
C ASN A 183 -17.14 23.14 -16.23
N GLN A 184 -17.04 23.31 -14.91
CA GLN A 184 -16.88 24.60 -14.23
C GLN A 184 -15.47 24.75 -13.65
N ASP A 185 -14.78 23.63 -13.43
CA ASP A 185 -13.40 23.54 -12.97
C ASP A 185 -12.70 22.37 -13.70
N PRO A 186 -11.34 22.33 -13.74
CA PRO A 186 -10.63 21.36 -14.54
C PRO A 186 -10.62 19.93 -13.97
N GLU A 187 -10.96 19.72 -12.71
CA GLU A 187 -10.75 18.46 -12.00
C GLU A 187 -12.04 17.67 -11.75
N THR A 188 -13.20 18.33 -11.65
CA THR A 188 -14.46 17.64 -11.36
C THR A 188 -15.05 17.00 -12.63
N PRO A 189 -15.24 15.67 -12.66
CA PRO A 189 -15.94 15.01 -13.76
C PRO A 189 -17.42 15.43 -13.79
N VAL A 190 -17.95 15.69 -14.99
CA VAL A 190 -19.34 16.08 -15.21
C VAL A 190 -20.01 15.11 -16.18
N LEU A 191 -21.04 14.41 -15.70
CA LEU A 191 -21.86 13.50 -16.50
C LEU A 191 -22.88 14.29 -17.32
N ALA A 192 -22.91 14.01 -18.63
CA ALA A 192 -23.99 14.39 -19.52
C ALA A 192 -24.64 13.13 -20.11
N ALA A 193 -25.79 12.75 -19.57
CA ALA A 193 -26.61 11.69 -20.12
C ALA A 193 -27.35 12.16 -21.37
N PHE A 194 -27.46 11.30 -22.38
CA PHE A 194 -28.15 11.61 -23.62
C PHE A 194 -29.67 11.53 -23.41
N PRO A 195 -30.45 12.51 -23.90
CA PRO A 195 -31.92 12.46 -23.83
C PRO A 195 -32.49 11.25 -24.56
N GLU A 196 -31.88 10.89 -25.69
CA GLU A 196 -32.19 9.69 -26.46
C GLU A 196 -30.88 8.93 -26.74
N SER A 197 -30.83 7.66 -26.31
CA SER A 197 -29.69 6.80 -26.61
C SER A 197 -29.72 6.37 -28.08
N ALA A 198 -28.54 6.24 -28.67
CA ALA A 198 -28.42 5.96 -30.10
C ALA A 198 -27.33 4.92 -30.37
N VAL A 199 -27.62 4.01 -31.28
CA VAL A 199 -26.69 2.96 -31.71
C VAL A 199 -25.83 3.49 -32.84
N ALA A 200 -24.53 3.51 -32.60
CA ALA A 200 -23.54 3.87 -33.60
C ALA A 200 -22.21 3.12 -33.36
N ARG A 201 -21.22 3.29 -34.23
CA ARG A 201 -19.85 2.81 -33.96
C ARG A 201 -18.92 3.92 -33.48
N TYR A 202 -19.09 5.12 -34.02
CA TYR A 202 -18.24 6.27 -33.73
C TYR A 202 -19.02 7.36 -33.02
N ILE A 203 -18.36 8.01 -32.08
CA ILE A 203 -18.86 9.19 -31.37
C ILE A 203 -17.87 10.35 -31.54
N ARG A 204 -18.39 11.57 -31.68
CA ARG A 204 -17.65 12.83 -31.65
C ARG A 204 -18.19 13.73 -30.55
N ILE A 205 -17.26 14.32 -29.79
CA ILE A 205 -17.51 15.36 -28.80
C ILE A 205 -17.06 16.68 -29.45
N ASN A 206 -17.98 17.63 -29.63
CA ASN A 206 -17.79 18.87 -30.38
C ASN A 206 -17.93 20.10 -29.47
N PRO A 207 -16.83 20.68 -28.95
CA PRO A 207 -16.86 21.85 -28.08
C PRO A 207 -17.55 23.07 -28.72
N GLN A 208 -18.40 23.75 -27.96
CA GLN A 208 -19.17 24.93 -28.40
C GLN A 208 -18.74 26.21 -27.69
N THR A 209 -18.51 26.13 -26.38
CA THR A 209 -17.95 27.22 -25.56
C THR A 209 -16.88 26.65 -24.62
N TRP A 210 -15.91 27.47 -24.28
CA TRP A 210 -14.75 27.13 -23.46
C TRP A 210 -14.33 28.35 -22.65
N TYR A 211 -13.42 28.17 -21.70
CA TYR A 211 -12.92 29.25 -20.86
C TYR A 211 -12.30 30.37 -21.72
N GLU A 212 -12.77 31.62 -21.54
CA GLU A 212 -12.45 32.75 -22.44
C GLU A 212 -10.95 33.03 -22.56
N ASN A 213 -10.21 32.87 -21.45
CA ASN A 213 -8.77 33.09 -21.39
C ASN A 213 -7.95 31.83 -21.71
N GLY A 214 -8.60 30.69 -21.94
CA GLY A 214 -7.96 29.39 -22.20
C GLY A 214 -8.04 28.95 -23.65
N THR A 215 -7.89 27.64 -23.86
CA THR A 215 -8.04 26.95 -25.14
C THR A 215 -9.07 25.82 -25.04
N ILE A 216 -9.40 25.20 -26.18
CA ILE A 216 -10.30 24.05 -26.19
C ILE A 216 -9.51 22.83 -25.72
N CYS A 217 -9.66 22.48 -24.46
CA CYS A 217 -9.09 21.27 -23.87
C CYS A 217 -10.15 20.47 -23.13
N LEU A 218 -10.11 19.16 -23.29
CA LEU A 218 -10.96 18.25 -22.54
C LEU A 218 -10.33 16.87 -22.37
N ARG A 219 -10.76 16.23 -21.30
CA ARG A 219 -10.64 14.81 -20.97
C ARG A 219 -12.04 14.22 -20.99
N ALA A 220 -12.20 12.98 -21.43
CA ALA A 220 -13.51 12.37 -21.53
C ALA A 220 -13.51 10.87 -21.22
N GLU A 221 -14.64 10.40 -20.70
CA GLU A 221 -15.08 9.01 -20.72
C GLU A 221 -16.39 8.92 -21.51
N VAL A 222 -16.59 7.82 -22.23
CA VAL A 222 -17.78 7.57 -23.04
C VAL A 222 -18.55 6.42 -22.44
N LEU A 223 -19.84 6.60 -22.23
CA LEU A 223 -20.74 5.55 -21.74
C LEU A 223 -21.42 4.85 -22.91
N GLY A 224 -21.32 3.52 -22.95
CA GLY A 224 -21.99 2.76 -24.00
C GLY A 224 -21.97 1.25 -23.83
N CYS A 225 -23.06 0.61 -24.26
CA CYS A 225 -23.21 -0.84 -24.24
C CYS A 225 -23.06 -1.39 -25.66
N ALA A 226 -22.17 -2.36 -25.85
CA ALA A 226 -22.11 -3.09 -27.12
C ALA A 226 -23.45 -3.78 -27.43
N VAL A 227 -23.85 -3.75 -28.70
CA VAL A 227 -25.07 -4.40 -29.18
C VAL A 227 -24.74 -5.47 -30.23
N PRO A 228 -25.61 -6.50 -30.38
CA PRO A 228 -25.51 -7.44 -31.49
C PRO A 228 -25.25 -6.74 -32.82
N ASP A 229 -24.25 -7.18 -33.57
CA ASP A 229 -24.13 -6.84 -34.99
C ASP A 229 -24.85 -7.92 -35.81
N PRO A 230 -26.03 -7.63 -36.40
CA PRO A 230 -26.75 -8.62 -37.21
C PRO A 230 -25.98 -9.08 -38.46
N ASN A 231 -24.92 -8.37 -38.86
CA ASN A 231 -24.08 -8.73 -40.00
C ASN A 231 -22.82 -9.52 -39.60
N ASN A 232 -22.57 -9.76 -38.31
CA ASN A 232 -21.39 -10.48 -37.84
C ASN A 232 -21.78 -11.77 -37.11
N ILE A 233 -21.63 -12.90 -37.81
CA ILE A 233 -22.01 -14.24 -37.32
C ILE A 233 -21.04 -14.76 -36.22
N HIS A 234 -19.86 -14.15 -36.07
CA HIS A 234 -18.76 -14.68 -35.24
C HIS A 234 -18.35 -13.81 -34.03
N SER A 235 -19.01 -12.66 -33.77
CA SER A 235 -18.48 -11.68 -32.79
C SER A 235 -18.94 -11.83 -31.35
N TRP A 236 -19.70 -12.86 -30.99
CA TRP A 236 -20.08 -13.14 -29.60
C TRP A 236 -18.97 -13.89 -28.84
N GLN A 237 -17.75 -13.39 -28.90
CA GLN A 237 -16.86 -13.60 -27.77
C GLN A 237 -17.28 -12.53 -26.76
N GLU A 238 -18.18 -12.90 -25.84
CA GLU A 238 -18.22 -12.21 -24.55
C GLU A 238 -16.77 -12.11 -24.07
N ASP A 239 -16.34 -10.95 -23.58
CA ASP A 239 -15.11 -10.89 -22.78
C ASP A 239 -15.31 -11.99 -21.73
N GLU A 240 -14.60 -13.13 -21.86
CA GLU A 240 -14.71 -14.20 -20.88
C GLU A 240 -14.28 -13.56 -19.56
N GLY A 241 -15.26 -13.24 -18.72
CA GLY A 241 -15.01 -12.77 -17.37
C GLY A 241 -14.23 -13.82 -16.58
N SER A 242 -14.05 -13.58 -15.29
CA SER A 242 -13.43 -14.60 -14.45
C SER A 242 -14.23 -15.91 -14.49
N LYS A 243 -13.51 -17.04 -14.56
CA LYS A 243 -14.09 -18.38 -14.40
C LYS A 243 -14.48 -18.65 -12.94
N ASP A 244 -13.92 -17.88 -12.02
CA ASP A 244 -14.23 -17.95 -10.61
C ASP A 244 -15.58 -17.27 -10.35
N LYS A 245 -16.51 -17.97 -9.71
CA LYS A 245 -17.89 -17.48 -9.48
C LYS A 245 -17.99 -16.51 -8.30
N LEU A 246 -17.12 -15.50 -8.22
CA LEU A 246 -17.00 -14.60 -7.07
C LEU A 246 -18.02 -13.43 -7.13
N ASP A 247 -18.23 -12.72 -6.02
CA ASP A 247 -19.07 -11.51 -5.99
C ASP A 247 -18.30 -10.31 -6.57
N PHE A 248 -18.41 -10.08 -7.89
CA PHE A 248 -17.77 -8.97 -8.59
C PHE A 248 -18.68 -7.74 -8.66
N ARG A 249 -18.51 -6.84 -7.70
CA ARG A 249 -19.15 -5.52 -7.65
C ARG A 249 -18.43 -4.66 -6.61
N HIS A 250 -18.77 -3.37 -6.55
CA HIS A 250 -18.31 -2.52 -5.47
C HIS A 250 -19.14 -2.75 -4.21
N HIS A 251 -18.45 -3.00 -3.09
CA HIS A 251 -19.08 -3.25 -1.81
C HIS A 251 -19.02 -2.02 -0.93
N ASN A 252 -20.15 -1.37 -0.67
CA ASN A 252 -20.21 -0.38 0.44
C ASN A 252 -19.84 -1.04 1.77
N TYR A 253 -19.58 -0.25 2.81
CA TYR A 253 -19.14 -0.76 4.10
C TYR A 253 -20.08 -1.81 4.71
N LYS A 254 -21.40 -1.64 4.54
CA LYS A 254 -22.40 -2.62 5.03
C LYS A 254 -22.31 -3.93 4.23
N GLU A 255 -22.12 -3.83 2.92
CA GLU A 255 -22.00 -4.99 2.02
C GLU A 255 -20.67 -5.72 2.19
N MET A 256 -19.57 -4.99 2.37
CA MET A 256 -18.26 -5.54 2.71
C MET A 256 -18.35 -6.39 3.98
N ARG A 257 -18.97 -5.85 5.05
CA ARG A 257 -19.23 -6.59 6.28
C ARG A 257 -20.06 -7.84 6.01
N LYS A 258 -21.11 -7.75 5.20
CA LYS A 258 -21.96 -8.90 4.86
C LYS A 258 -21.17 -9.98 4.11
N LEU A 259 -20.32 -9.62 3.16
CA LEU A 259 -19.48 -10.55 2.42
C LEU A 259 -18.46 -11.23 3.34
N MET A 260 -17.72 -10.45 4.14
CA MET A 260 -16.78 -11.01 5.13
C MET A 260 -17.47 -12.00 6.07
N LYS A 261 -18.68 -11.66 6.56
CA LYS A 261 -19.49 -12.56 7.39
C LYS A 261 -19.81 -13.86 6.66
N SER A 262 -20.24 -13.77 5.41
CA SER A 262 -20.59 -14.95 4.60
C SER A 262 -19.41 -15.88 4.35
N VAL A 263 -18.21 -15.32 4.16
CA VAL A 263 -16.96 -16.09 4.01
C VAL A 263 -16.63 -16.81 5.32
N HIS A 264 -16.74 -16.12 6.46
CA HIS A 264 -16.51 -16.73 7.77
C HIS A 264 -17.51 -17.85 8.09
N GLU A 265 -18.80 -17.63 7.81
CA GLU A 265 -19.83 -18.66 7.98
C GLU A 265 -19.61 -19.87 7.06
N ALA A 266 -19.01 -19.67 5.87
CA ALA A 266 -18.71 -20.74 4.93
C ALA A 266 -17.47 -21.56 5.30
N CYS A 267 -16.50 -20.95 6.00
CA CYS A 267 -15.21 -21.50 6.40
C CYS A 267 -14.82 -21.13 7.85
N PRO A 268 -15.64 -21.45 8.88
CA PRO A 268 -15.41 -20.98 10.24
C PRO A 268 -14.16 -21.60 10.88
N ASP A 269 -13.79 -22.81 10.45
CA ASP A 269 -12.64 -23.54 11.00
C ASP A 269 -11.29 -22.92 10.63
N ILE A 270 -11.24 -22.16 9.53
CA ILE A 270 -10.00 -21.56 9.02
C ILE A 270 -10.02 -20.03 8.99
N THR A 271 -11.07 -19.39 9.50
CA THR A 271 -11.20 -17.93 9.44
C THR A 271 -11.57 -17.32 10.78
N ARG A 272 -11.09 -16.11 11.03
CA ARG A 272 -11.49 -15.27 12.16
C ARG A 272 -11.59 -13.82 11.72
N ILE A 273 -12.63 -13.13 12.17
CA ILE A 273 -12.81 -11.71 11.91
C ILE A 273 -12.61 -10.93 13.21
N TYR A 274 -11.84 -9.86 13.13
CA TYR A 274 -11.62 -8.95 14.26
C TYR A 274 -11.47 -7.50 13.76
N SER A 275 -11.54 -6.55 14.69
CA SER A 275 -11.28 -5.14 14.40
C SER A 275 -10.00 -4.65 15.05
N ILE A 276 -9.22 -3.85 14.31
CA ILE A 276 -7.99 -3.21 14.81
C ILE A 276 -8.22 -1.81 15.40
N GLY A 277 -9.42 -1.27 15.22
CA GLY A 277 -9.77 0.09 15.64
C GLY A 277 -10.99 0.62 14.90
N LYS A 278 -11.29 1.91 15.09
CA LYS A 278 -12.35 2.62 14.39
C LYS A 278 -11.73 3.78 13.61
N SER A 279 -12.33 4.11 12.47
CA SER A 279 -12.10 5.33 11.72
C SER A 279 -12.61 6.55 12.49
N TYR A 280 -12.35 7.74 11.96
CA TYR A 280 -12.83 8.97 12.55
C TYR A 280 -14.37 9.00 12.70
N MET A 281 -15.09 8.55 11.69
CA MET A 281 -16.55 8.49 11.70
C MET A 281 -17.11 7.34 12.54
N GLY A 282 -16.24 6.48 13.08
CA GLY A 282 -16.59 5.36 13.95
C GLY A 282 -16.81 4.03 13.24
N LEU A 283 -16.44 3.93 11.95
CA LEU A 283 -16.48 2.67 11.21
C LEU A 283 -15.32 1.78 11.66
N LYS A 284 -15.60 0.55 12.03
CA LYS A 284 -14.58 -0.41 12.46
C LYS A 284 -13.69 -0.82 11.28
N LEU A 285 -12.38 -0.85 11.50
CA LEU A 285 -11.39 -1.37 10.55
C LEU A 285 -11.33 -2.88 10.74
N TYR A 286 -11.96 -3.63 9.84
CA TYR A 286 -12.09 -5.09 9.91
C TYR A 286 -10.93 -5.80 9.22
N VAL A 287 -10.46 -6.87 9.84
CA VAL A 287 -9.46 -7.77 9.28
C VAL A 287 -10.02 -9.18 9.20
N MET A 288 -9.84 -9.83 8.05
CA MET A 288 -10.05 -11.27 7.88
C MET A 288 -8.74 -11.99 8.14
N GLU A 289 -8.70 -12.81 9.16
CA GLU A 289 -7.64 -13.77 9.42
C GLU A 289 -7.97 -15.11 8.76
N ILE A 290 -7.00 -15.72 8.08
CA ILE A 290 -7.10 -17.03 7.45
C ILE A 290 -5.87 -17.87 7.86
N SER A 291 -6.11 -18.97 8.56
CA SER A 291 -5.10 -19.95 9.05
C SER A 291 -5.83 -21.23 9.44
N ASP A 292 -5.16 -22.38 9.51
CA ASP A 292 -5.75 -23.60 10.06
C ASP A 292 -5.94 -23.55 11.60
N ASN A 293 -5.32 -22.59 12.29
CA ASN A 293 -5.43 -22.34 13.73
C ASN A 293 -5.78 -20.88 14.04
N PRO A 294 -6.93 -20.37 13.57
CA PRO A 294 -7.24 -18.95 13.63
C PRO A 294 -7.34 -18.45 15.08
N GLY A 295 -6.67 -17.33 15.32
CA GLY A 295 -6.64 -16.59 16.57
C GLY A 295 -5.42 -16.82 17.44
N LYS A 296 -4.51 -17.69 17.02
CA LYS A 296 -3.32 -18.05 17.76
C LYS A 296 -2.12 -18.08 16.83
N HIS A 297 -1.06 -17.42 17.25
CA HIS A 297 0.25 -17.56 16.62
C HIS A 297 0.84 -18.94 16.91
N GLU A 298 1.37 -19.62 15.90
CA GLU A 298 2.05 -20.90 16.03
C GLU A 298 3.56 -20.79 15.81
N LEU A 299 4.33 -21.50 16.63
CA LEU A 299 5.79 -21.42 16.61
C LEU A 299 6.37 -21.76 15.23
N GLY A 300 7.01 -20.78 14.59
CA GLY A 300 7.62 -20.91 13.28
C GLY A 300 6.67 -20.76 12.08
N GLU A 301 5.39 -20.50 12.32
CA GLU A 301 4.40 -20.09 11.32
C GLU A 301 4.54 -18.56 11.06
N PRO A 302 4.95 -18.13 9.86
CA PRO A 302 5.04 -16.71 9.56
C PRO A 302 3.68 -16.03 9.49
N GLU A 303 3.66 -14.77 9.90
CA GLU A 303 2.49 -13.89 9.81
C GLU A 303 2.61 -13.01 8.56
N PHE A 304 1.59 -13.05 7.69
CA PHE A 304 1.51 -12.26 6.46
C PHE A 304 0.34 -11.26 6.53
N ARG A 305 0.48 -10.07 5.92
CA ARG A 305 -0.68 -9.18 5.75
C ARG A 305 -0.77 -8.45 4.40
N TYR A 306 -1.99 -8.34 3.87
CA TYR A 306 -2.34 -7.34 2.85
C TYR A 306 -3.15 -6.21 3.46
N VAL A 307 -2.84 -4.98 3.04
CA VAL A 307 -3.61 -3.78 3.38
C VAL A 307 -4.11 -3.13 2.10
N ALA A 308 -5.38 -2.74 2.06
CA ALA A 308 -5.94 -2.02 0.91
C ALA A 308 -6.80 -0.84 1.35
N GLY A 309 -7.10 0.03 0.38
CA GLY A 309 -8.01 1.15 0.57
C GLY A 309 -7.50 2.14 1.62
N MET A 310 -6.19 2.39 1.70
CA MET A 310 -5.65 3.48 2.52
C MET A 310 -5.95 4.85 1.89
N HIS A 311 -6.02 4.90 0.56
CA HIS A 311 -6.78 5.94 -0.13
C HIS A 311 -8.15 5.37 -0.47
N GLY A 312 -9.23 6.04 -0.03
CA GLY A 312 -10.58 5.51 -0.15
C GLY A 312 -11.08 5.40 -1.59
N ASN A 313 -10.56 6.23 -2.51
CA ASN A 313 -10.89 6.16 -3.93
C ASN A 313 -10.00 5.23 -4.76
N GLU A 314 -9.03 4.55 -4.14
CA GLU A 314 -8.19 3.53 -4.79
C GLU A 314 -8.80 2.15 -4.49
N VAL A 315 -9.86 1.84 -5.23
CA VAL A 315 -10.86 0.83 -4.87
C VAL A 315 -10.46 -0.59 -5.27
N LEU A 316 -9.66 -0.77 -6.33
CA LEU A 316 -9.38 -2.10 -6.85
C LEU A 316 -8.78 -3.04 -5.78
N GLY A 317 -7.83 -2.55 -4.99
CA GLY A 317 -7.22 -3.34 -3.91
C GLY A 317 -8.24 -3.84 -2.89
N ARG A 318 -9.25 -3.03 -2.54
CA ARG A 318 -10.32 -3.41 -1.61
C ARG A 318 -11.11 -4.61 -2.15
N GLU A 319 -11.56 -4.51 -3.41
CA GLU A 319 -12.37 -5.56 -4.03
C GLU A 319 -11.54 -6.84 -4.28
N LEU A 320 -10.26 -6.71 -4.65
CA LEU A 320 -9.35 -7.85 -4.78
C LEU A 320 -9.17 -8.61 -3.46
N LEU A 321 -9.08 -7.92 -2.31
CA LEU A 321 -8.98 -8.60 -1.01
C LEU A 321 -10.29 -9.29 -0.61
N LEU A 322 -11.45 -8.71 -0.97
CA LEU A 322 -12.77 -9.34 -0.80
C LEU A 322 -12.93 -10.58 -1.69
N ASN A 323 -12.46 -10.52 -2.93
CA ASN A 323 -12.44 -11.68 -3.83
C ASN A 323 -11.42 -12.74 -3.38
N LEU A 324 -10.26 -12.33 -2.84
CA LEU A 324 -9.24 -13.24 -2.34
C LEU A 324 -9.73 -14.05 -1.14
N MET A 325 -10.39 -13.43 -0.15
CA MET A 325 -10.94 -14.16 1.00
C MET A 325 -12.01 -15.19 0.57
N GLU A 326 -12.85 -14.84 -0.40
CA GLU A 326 -13.86 -15.76 -0.94
C GLU A 326 -13.20 -16.90 -1.74
N HIS A 327 -12.21 -16.58 -2.57
CA HIS A 327 -11.45 -17.55 -3.36
C HIS A 327 -10.71 -18.55 -2.46
N MET A 328 -9.96 -18.09 -1.46
CA MET A 328 -9.22 -18.95 -0.53
C MET A 328 -10.16 -19.90 0.22
N CYS A 329 -11.29 -19.42 0.74
CA CYS A 329 -12.28 -20.29 1.40
C CYS A 329 -12.85 -21.36 0.45
N ARG A 330 -13.21 -20.97 -0.77
CA ARG A 330 -13.78 -21.90 -1.76
C ARG A 330 -12.78 -22.95 -2.21
N GLU A 331 -11.58 -22.54 -2.59
CA GLU A 331 -10.52 -23.45 -3.04
C GLU A 331 -10.06 -24.39 -1.92
N TYR A 332 -10.02 -23.91 -0.67
CA TYR A 332 -9.78 -24.76 0.49
C TYR A 332 -10.83 -25.87 0.61
N LYS A 333 -12.12 -25.53 0.49
CA LYS A 333 -13.23 -26.50 0.54
C LYS A 333 -13.23 -27.47 -0.65
N LEU A 334 -12.75 -27.03 -1.82
CA LEU A 334 -12.59 -27.87 -3.01
C LEU A 334 -11.37 -28.79 -2.92
N GLY A 335 -10.52 -28.64 -1.91
CA GLY A 335 -9.36 -29.51 -1.73
C GLY A 335 -8.13 -29.07 -2.53
N ASN A 336 -8.03 -27.79 -2.95
CA ASN A 336 -6.89 -27.29 -3.71
C ASN A 336 -5.60 -27.39 -2.87
N PRO A 337 -4.61 -28.23 -3.27
CA PRO A 337 -3.41 -28.44 -2.47
C PRO A 337 -2.60 -27.18 -2.19
N ARG A 338 -2.53 -26.24 -3.16
CA ARG A 338 -1.78 -24.98 -3.01
C ARG A 338 -2.37 -24.11 -1.89
N ILE A 339 -3.69 -23.92 -1.92
CA ILE A 339 -4.39 -23.11 -0.92
C ILE A 339 -4.41 -23.79 0.45
N ILE A 340 -4.60 -25.12 0.50
CA ILE A 340 -4.53 -25.87 1.76
C ILE A 340 -3.14 -25.72 2.40
N GLN A 341 -2.08 -25.83 1.61
CA GLN A 341 -0.72 -25.65 2.11
C GLN A 341 -0.50 -24.23 2.61
N LEU A 342 -0.91 -23.21 1.84
CA LEU A 342 -0.76 -21.81 2.24
C LEU A 342 -1.48 -21.51 3.56
N VAL A 343 -2.71 -22.00 3.75
CA VAL A 343 -3.50 -21.81 4.98
C VAL A 343 -2.91 -22.56 6.19
N LYS A 344 -2.20 -23.67 5.98
CA LYS A 344 -1.55 -24.44 7.05
C LYS A 344 -0.18 -23.92 7.45
N GLU A 345 0.51 -23.29 6.51
CA GLU A 345 1.90 -22.88 6.70
C GLU A 345 2.03 -21.37 6.96
N THR A 346 0.98 -20.59 6.72
CA THR A 346 0.95 -19.14 6.90
C THR A 346 -0.31 -18.69 7.61
N ARG A 347 -0.14 -17.75 8.53
CA ARG A 347 -1.24 -16.99 9.11
C ARG A 347 -1.45 -15.69 8.36
N VAL A 348 -2.51 -15.64 7.55
CA VAL A 348 -2.80 -14.56 6.60
C VAL A 348 -3.79 -13.57 7.21
N HIS A 349 -3.47 -12.27 7.13
CA HIS A 349 -4.35 -11.19 7.59
C HIS A 349 -4.68 -10.21 6.46
N LEU A 350 -5.96 -10.05 6.14
CA LEU A 350 -6.43 -9.19 5.05
C LEU A 350 -7.24 -8.00 5.60
N LEU A 351 -6.73 -6.78 5.42
CA LEU A 351 -7.42 -5.52 5.75
C LEU A 351 -7.94 -4.88 4.45
N PRO A 352 -9.20 -5.12 4.04
CA PRO A 352 -9.74 -4.63 2.76
C PRO A 352 -9.90 -3.11 2.71
N SER A 353 -10.03 -2.42 3.84
CA SER A 353 -10.22 -0.97 3.87
C SER A 353 -9.65 -0.35 5.13
N MET A 354 -8.49 0.28 4.98
CA MET A 354 -7.90 1.13 6.02
C MET A 354 -8.63 2.48 6.13
N ASN A 355 -9.14 3.02 5.03
CA ASN A 355 -9.92 4.26 4.93
C ASN A 355 -11.40 4.02 4.56
N PRO A 356 -12.22 3.43 5.44
CA PRO A 356 -13.62 3.20 5.11
C PRO A 356 -14.39 4.52 4.96
N ASP A 357 -13.98 5.59 5.65
CA ASP A 357 -14.65 6.91 5.58
C ASP A 357 -14.47 7.55 4.20
N GLY A 358 -13.23 7.61 3.70
CA GLY A 358 -12.93 8.11 2.35
C GLY A 358 -13.59 7.25 1.26
N TYR A 359 -13.63 5.93 1.44
CA TYR A 359 -14.30 5.04 0.50
C TYR A 359 -15.80 5.33 0.40
N GLU A 360 -16.51 5.50 1.52
CA GLU A 360 -17.94 5.83 1.48
C GLU A 360 -18.22 7.16 0.77
N MET A 361 -17.29 8.12 0.82
CA MET A 361 -17.40 9.37 0.06
C MET A 361 -17.24 9.14 -1.44
N ALA A 362 -16.24 8.38 -1.87
CA ALA A 362 -16.01 8.03 -3.27
C ALA A 362 -17.17 7.18 -3.82
N TYR A 363 -17.57 6.14 -3.07
CA TYR A 363 -18.62 5.20 -3.45
C TYR A 363 -19.96 5.89 -3.74
N LYS A 364 -20.37 6.85 -2.91
CA LYS A 364 -21.62 7.61 -3.14
C LYS A 364 -21.59 8.43 -4.41
N LYS A 365 -20.41 8.88 -4.84
CA LYS A 365 -20.25 9.65 -6.06
C LYS A 365 -20.28 8.75 -7.30
N GLY A 366 -19.76 7.53 -7.18
CA GLY A 366 -19.62 6.54 -8.27
C GLY A 366 -18.21 6.53 -8.86
N SER A 367 -17.85 5.40 -9.49
CA SER A 367 -16.51 5.11 -10.03
C SER A 367 -15.97 6.21 -10.94
N GLU A 368 -16.78 6.62 -11.91
CA GLU A 368 -16.35 7.57 -12.96
C GLU A 368 -16.40 9.02 -12.48
N LEU A 369 -17.08 9.29 -11.36
CA LEU A 369 -17.41 10.65 -10.93
C LEU A 369 -16.67 11.07 -9.66
N SER A 370 -16.03 10.16 -8.94
CA SER A 370 -15.17 10.50 -7.80
C SER A 370 -13.93 11.29 -8.23
N GLY A 371 -13.48 11.09 -9.47
CA GLY A 371 -12.26 11.72 -9.98
C GLY A 371 -11.01 11.34 -9.17
N TRP A 372 -9.97 12.16 -9.28
CA TRP A 372 -8.65 11.81 -8.73
C TRP A 372 -8.50 11.97 -7.21
N ALA A 373 -9.31 12.82 -6.58
CA ALA A 373 -9.09 13.27 -5.19
C ALA A 373 -10.24 12.97 -4.22
N LEU A 374 -11.50 12.88 -4.67
CA LEU A 374 -12.64 12.70 -3.75
C LEU A 374 -12.58 11.33 -3.08
N GLY A 375 -12.43 11.31 -1.76
CA GLY A 375 -12.32 10.07 -0.98
C GLY A 375 -10.89 9.55 -0.82
N ARG A 376 -9.87 10.23 -1.37
CA ARG A 376 -8.45 9.87 -1.14
C ARG A 376 -8.07 9.99 0.33
N TYR A 377 -8.29 11.15 0.91
CA TYR A 377 -7.88 11.50 2.27
C TYR A 377 -8.79 10.84 3.32
N SER A 378 -8.33 10.79 4.58
CA SER A 378 -9.22 10.49 5.71
C SER A 378 -10.32 11.55 5.83
N TYR A 379 -11.33 11.31 6.67
CA TYR A 379 -12.37 12.30 6.94
C TYR A 379 -11.80 13.65 7.43
N GLU A 380 -10.67 13.61 8.13
CA GLU A 380 -9.97 14.80 8.66
C GLU A 380 -9.12 15.52 7.60
N GLY A 381 -9.08 15.03 6.35
CA GLY A 381 -8.26 15.59 5.27
C GLY A 381 -6.79 15.18 5.34
N ILE A 382 -6.47 14.06 6.01
CA ILE A 382 -5.10 13.57 6.18
C ILE A 382 -4.80 12.52 5.11
N ASP A 383 -3.67 12.65 4.42
CA ASP A 383 -3.16 11.59 3.56
C ASP A 383 -2.48 10.54 4.43
N MET A 384 -3.05 9.34 4.49
CA MET A 384 -2.57 8.30 5.40
C MET A 384 -1.22 7.73 5.00
N ASN A 385 -0.81 7.84 3.72
CA ASN A 385 0.51 7.43 3.28
C ASN A 385 1.59 8.50 3.51
N HIS A 386 1.23 9.61 4.15
CA HIS A 386 2.16 10.62 4.67
C HIS A 386 2.02 10.81 6.19
N ASN A 387 1.31 9.91 6.87
CA ASN A 387 0.93 10.09 8.25
C ASN A 387 1.64 9.17 9.25
N PHE A 388 2.41 8.17 8.79
CA PHE A 388 3.23 7.35 9.67
C PHE A 388 4.41 8.14 10.24
N ALA A 389 4.99 7.69 11.35
CA ALA A 389 6.14 8.37 11.94
C ALA A 389 7.32 8.30 10.96
N ASP A 390 7.91 9.44 10.61
CA ASP A 390 9.15 9.49 9.84
C ASP A 390 10.29 8.96 10.71
N LEU A 391 10.72 7.74 10.40
CA LEU A 391 11.85 7.07 11.05
C LEU A 391 13.13 7.16 10.18
N ASN A 392 13.00 7.54 8.91
CA ASN A 392 14.10 7.70 7.98
C ASN A 392 15.01 8.83 8.42
N SER A 393 14.44 10.01 8.74
CA SER A 393 15.19 11.16 9.26
C SER A 393 15.93 10.79 10.55
N ILE A 394 15.28 10.07 11.46
CA ILE A 394 15.88 9.63 12.73
C ILE A 394 17.06 8.69 12.49
N MET A 395 16.91 7.75 11.57
CA MET A 395 17.97 6.83 11.18
C MET A 395 19.17 7.59 10.60
N TRP A 396 18.95 8.47 9.63
CA TRP A 396 20.04 9.21 8.98
C TRP A 396 20.73 10.20 9.92
N ASP A 397 19.98 10.92 10.75
CA ASP A 397 20.54 11.79 11.79
C ASP A 397 21.44 11.00 12.76
N ALA A 398 21.00 9.80 13.18
CA ALA A 398 21.80 8.94 14.03
C ALA A 398 23.10 8.49 13.34
N MET A 399 23.02 8.12 12.06
CA MET A 399 24.18 7.72 11.25
C MET A 399 25.20 8.84 11.08
N GLU A 400 24.77 10.09 11.02
CA GLU A 400 25.66 11.25 10.88
C GLU A 400 26.32 11.64 12.21
N LEU A 401 25.60 11.53 13.33
CA LEU A 401 26.08 11.97 14.63
C LEU A 401 26.93 10.94 15.38
N GLU A 402 26.68 9.63 15.20
CA GLU A 402 27.37 8.58 15.94
C GLU A 402 28.60 8.04 15.18
N MET A 403 29.79 8.33 15.71
CA MET A 403 31.05 7.86 15.11
C MET A 403 31.30 6.35 15.33
N ASP A 404 30.64 5.74 16.32
CA ASP A 404 30.75 4.33 16.63
C ASP A 404 29.59 3.53 16.02
N LYS A 405 29.83 2.96 14.83
CA LYS A 405 28.84 2.14 14.12
C LYS A 405 28.25 1.00 14.96
N SER A 406 28.96 0.51 15.98
CA SER A 406 28.46 -0.58 16.83
C SER A 406 27.31 -0.17 17.75
N LYS A 407 27.05 1.14 17.89
CA LYS A 407 25.96 1.69 18.71
C LYS A 407 24.75 2.13 17.89
N LEU A 408 24.87 2.16 16.56
CA LEU A 408 23.77 2.55 15.68
C LEU A 408 22.65 1.51 15.77
N ILE A 409 21.44 2.01 16.01
CA ILE A 409 20.22 1.22 15.84
C ILE A 409 19.94 1.21 14.33
N ASN A 410 19.71 0.03 13.77
CA ASN A 410 19.39 -0.17 12.35
C ASN A 410 18.06 -0.93 12.15
N HIS A 411 17.29 -1.11 13.23
CA HIS A 411 16.02 -1.83 13.27
C HIS A 411 15.22 -1.45 14.52
N HIS A 412 13.89 -1.55 14.46
CA HIS A 412 12.99 -1.26 15.58
C HIS A 412 13.23 0.13 16.19
N PHE A 413 13.31 1.14 15.33
CA PHE A 413 13.44 2.53 15.76
C PHE A 413 12.26 2.91 16.66
N PRO A 414 12.49 3.50 17.84
CA PRO A 414 11.39 3.87 18.73
C PRO A 414 10.54 4.98 18.09
N ILE A 415 9.21 4.86 18.20
CA ILE A 415 8.30 5.93 17.78
C ILE A 415 8.56 7.17 18.66
N PRO A 416 8.73 8.38 18.07
CA PRO A 416 8.92 9.61 18.82
C PRO A 416 7.78 9.85 19.83
N ALA A 417 8.13 10.26 21.05
CA ALA A 417 7.13 10.48 22.11
C ALA A 417 6.06 11.50 21.71
N GLN A 418 6.44 12.51 20.92
CA GLN A 418 5.53 13.52 20.37
C GLN A 418 4.45 12.89 19.50
N TYR A 419 4.78 11.85 18.72
CA TYR A 419 3.85 11.16 17.81
C TYR A 419 2.75 10.39 18.59
N THR A 420 3.06 9.96 19.80
CA THR A 420 2.10 9.31 20.71
C THR A 420 1.26 10.29 21.54
N SER A 421 1.51 11.59 21.44
CA SER A 421 0.74 12.60 22.16
C SER A 421 -0.68 12.72 21.60
N LYS A 422 -1.61 13.19 22.44
CA LYS A 422 -3.01 13.43 22.04
C LYS A 422 -3.14 14.56 21.03
N ASP A 423 -2.21 15.50 21.04
CA ASP A 423 -2.20 16.68 20.17
C ASP A 423 -1.48 16.41 18.84
N ALA A 424 -0.90 15.22 18.65
CA ALA A 424 -0.24 14.86 17.41
C ALA A 424 -1.27 14.65 16.28
N PHE A 425 -0.95 15.23 15.13
CA PHE A 425 -1.75 15.13 13.91
C PHE A 425 -1.59 13.76 13.25
N VAL A 426 -2.18 12.74 13.88
CA VAL A 426 -2.13 11.34 13.45
C VAL A 426 -3.54 10.78 13.43
N ALA A 427 -3.98 10.34 12.25
CA ALA A 427 -5.30 9.79 12.00
C ALA A 427 -5.57 8.57 12.89
N SER A 428 -6.84 8.37 13.24
CA SER A 428 -7.28 7.26 14.09
C SER A 428 -6.94 5.88 13.50
N GLU A 429 -7.01 5.79 12.18
CA GLU A 429 -6.70 4.68 11.30
C GLU A 429 -5.21 4.35 11.35
N THR A 430 -4.34 5.35 11.17
CA THR A 430 -2.88 5.21 11.31
C THR A 430 -2.50 4.66 12.69
N ARG A 431 -3.11 5.18 13.76
CA ARG A 431 -2.88 4.69 15.14
C ARG A 431 -3.38 3.26 15.34
N ALA A 432 -4.46 2.86 14.66
CA ALA A 432 -4.96 1.48 14.72
C ALA A 432 -4.01 0.52 14.01
N VAL A 433 -3.53 0.89 12.82
CA VAL A 433 -2.58 0.09 12.03
C VAL A 433 -1.22 -0.03 12.73
N ILE A 434 -0.67 1.03 13.31
CA ILE A 434 0.59 0.96 14.08
C ILE A 434 0.46 -0.02 15.26
N ARG A 435 -0.64 0.05 16.03
CA ARG A 435 -0.88 -0.89 17.14
C ARG A 435 -1.01 -2.32 16.64
N TRP A 436 -1.61 -2.52 15.47
CA TRP A 436 -1.73 -3.81 14.83
C TRP A 436 -0.38 -4.37 14.39
N MET A 437 0.46 -3.57 13.74
CA MET A 437 1.83 -3.93 13.37
C MET A 437 2.70 -4.31 14.58
N GLN A 438 2.49 -3.67 15.74
CA GLN A 438 3.22 -3.97 16.98
C GLN A 438 2.73 -5.24 17.70
N SER A 439 1.52 -5.71 17.39
CA SER A 439 0.86 -6.78 18.13
C SER A 439 1.07 -8.18 17.54
N ILE A 440 1.39 -8.26 16.26
CA ILE A 440 1.55 -9.51 15.51
C ILE A 440 2.94 -9.45 14.86
N PRO A 441 3.74 -10.54 14.92
CA PRO A 441 5.09 -10.58 14.34
C PRO A 441 5.06 -10.71 12.82
N PHE A 442 4.50 -9.72 12.12
CA PHE A 442 4.43 -9.70 10.66
C PHE A 442 5.81 -9.80 10.02
N VAL A 443 5.92 -10.69 9.03
CA VAL A 443 7.16 -10.98 8.29
C VAL A 443 7.15 -10.29 6.93
N LEU A 444 6.05 -10.42 6.20
CA LEU A 444 5.88 -9.87 4.85
C LEU A 444 4.52 -9.19 4.72
N SER A 445 4.50 -8.08 3.99
CA SER A 445 3.28 -7.34 3.69
C SER A 445 3.33 -6.67 2.33
N ALA A 446 2.16 -6.33 1.80
CA ALA A 446 2.03 -5.36 0.74
C ALA A 446 0.79 -4.49 0.99
N ASN A 447 0.89 -3.21 0.64
CA ASN A 447 -0.24 -2.31 0.59
C ASN A 447 -0.65 -2.03 -0.87
N LEU A 448 -1.96 -2.06 -1.12
CA LEU A 448 -2.55 -2.07 -2.45
C LEU A 448 -3.14 -0.69 -2.77
N HIS A 449 -2.70 -0.13 -3.89
CA HIS A 449 -3.00 1.21 -4.38
C HIS A 449 -3.54 1.20 -5.81
N GLY A 450 -3.96 2.37 -6.28
CA GLY A 450 -4.38 2.59 -7.66
C GLY A 450 -4.02 4.00 -8.14
N GLY A 451 -3.90 4.14 -9.45
CA GLY A 451 -3.53 5.37 -10.16
C GLY A 451 -2.34 5.16 -11.09
N GLU A 452 -1.53 4.13 -10.85
CA GLU A 452 -0.47 3.70 -11.75
C GLU A 452 -0.43 2.16 -11.85
N LEU A 453 0.54 1.62 -12.59
CA LEU A 453 0.72 0.18 -12.73
C LEU A 453 2.19 -0.21 -12.63
N VAL A 454 2.66 -0.36 -11.37
CA VAL A 454 4.05 -0.61 -10.95
C VAL A 454 4.09 -1.18 -9.52
N VAL A 455 5.16 -1.88 -9.15
CA VAL A 455 5.43 -2.25 -7.75
C VAL A 455 6.55 -1.38 -7.18
N VAL A 456 6.24 -0.65 -6.12
CA VAL A 456 7.12 0.31 -5.47
C VAL A 456 7.73 -0.31 -4.22
N TYR A 457 9.05 -0.19 -4.06
CA TYR A 457 9.77 -0.75 -2.93
C TYR A 457 10.61 0.29 -2.16
N PRO A 458 10.84 0.09 -0.84
CA PRO A 458 11.57 1.02 0.02
C PRO A 458 13.01 1.37 -0.44
N PHE A 459 13.57 2.49 0.00
CA PHE A 459 12.89 3.54 0.78
C PHE A 459 12.04 4.44 -0.09
N ASP A 460 10.97 4.99 0.49
CA ASP A 460 10.09 5.96 -0.17
C ASP A 460 10.54 7.41 0.06
N MET A 461 11.34 7.68 1.09
CA MET A 461 11.88 9.01 1.38
C MET A 461 13.29 9.22 0.81
N THR A 462 13.58 10.40 0.25
CA THR A 462 14.94 10.82 -0.14
C THR A 462 15.71 11.41 1.05
N ARG A 463 17.03 11.32 1.03
CA ARG A 463 17.87 11.77 2.15
C ARG A 463 17.92 13.30 2.29
N ASP A 464 18.09 14.01 1.18
CA ASP A 464 18.33 15.46 1.17
C ASP A 464 17.10 16.28 0.75
N TRP A 465 15.89 15.73 0.96
CA TRP A 465 14.62 16.31 0.47
C TRP A 465 14.59 16.56 -1.04
N ALA A 466 15.44 15.85 -1.79
CA ALA A 466 15.40 15.84 -3.24
C ALA A 466 14.02 15.31 -3.70
N PRO A 467 13.39 15.89 -4.73
CA PRO A 467 12.09 15.41 -5.20
C PRO A 467 12.13 13.93 -5.65
N ARG A 468 13.24 13.50 -6.23
CA ARG A 468 13.50 12.14 -6.72
C ARG A 468 14.98 11.78 -6.55
N GLU A 469 15.28 10.66 -5.91
CA GLU A 469 16.63 10.08 -5.79
C GLU A 469 16.55 8.61 -5.37
N LEU A 470 17.28 7.73 -6.06
CA LEU A 470 17.41 6.31 -5.68
C LEU A 470 17.96 6.18 -4.25
N THR A 471 17.12 5.71 -3.33
CA THR A 471 17.43 5.57 -1.90
C THR A 471 17.25 4.12 -1.46
N PRO A 472 18.25 3.25 -1.68
CA PRO A 472 18.11 1.81 -1.44
C PRO A 472 18.16 1.46 0.05
N THR A 473 17.45 0.40 0.44
CA THR A 473 17.59 -0.21 1.77
C THR A 473 18.81 -1.14 1.84
N PRO A 474 19.27 -1.51 3.05
CA PRO A 474 20.23 -2.61 3.22
C PRO A 474 19.78 -3.95 2.60
N ASP A 475 18.47 -4.16 2.45
CA ASP A 475 17.85 -5.35 1.87
C ASP A 475 17.35 -5.13 0.42
N ASP A 476 17.88 -4.13 -0.30
CA ASP A 476 17.44 -3.74 -1.66
C ASP A 476 17.33 -4.92 -2.63
N SER A 477 18.32 -5.82 -2.63
CA SER A 477 18.30 -6.98 -3.52
C SER A 477 17.10 -7.91 -3.28
N PHE A 478 16.62 -8.02 -2.04
CA PHE A 478 15.46 -8.84 -1.71
C PHE A 478 14.15 -8.08 -1.98
N PHE A 479 14.11 -6.77 -1.73
CA PHE A 479 12.96 -5.94 -2.10
C PHE A 479 12.71 -5.92 -3.61
N ARG A 480 13.77 -5.84 -4.42
CA ARG A 480 13.66 -5.95 -5.88
C ARG A 480 13.14 -7.31 -6.32
N TRP A 481 13.53 -8.39 -5.63
CA TRP A 481 12.97 -9.73 -5.85
C TRP A 481 11.47 -9.77 -5.54
N LEU A 482 11.06 -9.29 -4.36
CA LEU A 482 9.65 -9.22 -3.95
C LEU A 482 8.80 -8.43 -4.95
N ALA A 483 9.29 -7.25 -5.35
CA ALA A 483 8.61 -6.42 -6.32
C ALA A 483 8.48 -7.12 -7.69
N THR A 484 9.55 -7.79 -8.14
CA THR A 484 9.55 -8.56 -9.39
C THR A 484 8.59 -9.74 -9.33
N ALA A 485 8.48 -10.44 -8.19
CA ALA A 485 7.60 -11.60 -8.03
C ALA A 485 6.13 -11.24 -8.29
N TYR A 486 5.68 -10.08 -7.80
CA TYR A 486 4.34 -9.57 -8.10
C TYR A 486 4.26 -9.05 -9.54
N ALA A 487 5.18 -8.18 -9.96
CA ALA A 487 5.10 -7.48 -11.23
C ALA A 487 5.16 -8.41 -12.46
N SER A 488 5.99 -9.45 -12.39
CA SER A 488 6.18 -10.41 -13.50
C SER A 488 5.05 -11.42 -13.66
N THR A 489 4.20 -11.59 -12.64
CA THR A 489 3.07 -12.52 -12.65
C THR A 489 1.74 -11.82 -12.97
N ASN A 490 1.69 -10.49 -12.89
CA ASN A 490 0.51 -9.72 -13.24
C ASN A 490 0.39 -9.62 -14.77
N GLN A 491 -0.76 -10.00 -15.32
CA GLN A 491 -0.94 -10.15 -16.77
C GLN A 491 -0.80 -8.83 -17.54
N VAL A 492 -1.25 -7.72 -16.97
CA VAL A 492 -1.20 -6.40 -17.63
C VAL A 492 0.13 -5.73 -17.37
N MET A 493 0.64 -5.79 -16.13
CA MET A 493 1.90 -5.15 -15.75
C MET A 493 3.09 -5.75 -16.51
N SER A 494 3.11 -7.08 -16.69
CA SER A 494 4.17 -7.79 -17.43
C SER A 494 4.07 -7.67 -18.96
N ASN A 495 2.99 -7.12 -19.49
CA ASN A 495 2.78 -7.00 -20.93
C ASN A 495 3.71 -5.94 -21.55
N PRO A 496 4.64 -6.30 -22.45
CA PRO A 496 5.57 -5.36 -23.07
C PRO A 496 4.92 -4.38 -24.05
N ASP A 497 3.72 -4.70 -24.54
CA ASP A 497 2.97 -3.87 -25.50
C ASP A 497 2.00 -2.90 -24.81
N ARG A 498 1.99 -2.85 -23.47
CA ARG A 498 1.10 -1.94 -22.72
C ARG A 498 1.53 -0.48 -22.90
N ARG A 499 0.56 0.44 -22.94
CA ARG A 499 0.84 1.88 -22.88
C ARG A 499 1.04 2.33 -21.42
N PRO A 500 1.85 3.38 -21.15
CA PRO A 500 1.90 4.04 -19.85
C PRO A 500 0.55 4.60 -19.43
N CYS A 501 0.23 4.62 -18.13
CA CYS A 501 -1.03 5.20 -17.62
C CYS A 501 -1.08 6.71 -17.89
N HIS A 502 -0.08 7.44 -17.37
CA HIS A 502 -0.01 8.89 -17.42
C HIS A 502 1.26 9.38 -18.10
N ASN A 503 2.33 9.60 -17.34
CA ASN A 503 3.54 10.30 -17.79
C ASN A 503 4.82 9.47 -17.64
N GLU A 504 4.83 8.48 -16.74
CA GLU A 504 6.00 7.64 -16.47
C GLU A 504 5.85 6.26 -17.11
N ASP A 505 6.92 5.78 -17.75
CA ASP A 505 6.95 4.49 -18.45
C ASP A 505 7.73 3.46 -17.64
N PHE A 506 7.04 2.80 -16.71
CA PHE A 506 7.64 1.84 -15.78
C PHE A 506 8.15 0.55 -16.44
N LEU A 507 7.82 0.27 -17.71
CA LEU A 507 8.43 -0.86 -18.45
C LEU A 507 9.95 -0.72 -18.52
N ARG A 508 10.46 0.52 -18.57
CA ARG A 508 11.90 0.83 -18.57
C ARG A 508 12.60 0.42 -17.28
N HIS A 509 11.83 0.24 -16.22
CA HIS A 509 12.28 -0.18 -14.89
C HIS A 509 11.86 -1.62 -14.57
N ASN A 510 11.50 -2.43 -15.58
CA ASN A 510 10.95 -3.78 -15.40
C ASN A 510 9.71 -3.81 -14.49
N ASN A 511 8.92 -2.73 -14.50
CA ASN A 511 7.68 -2.57 -13.73
C ASN A 511 7.88 -2.57 -12.19
N ILE A 512 9.09 -2.30 -11.74
CA ILE A 512 9.41 -2.07 -10.33
C ILE A 512 10.13 -0.74 -10.19
N ILE A 513 9.96 -0.05 -9.07
CA ILE A 513 10.68 1.21 -8.82
C ILE A 513 10.96 1.41 -7.33
N ASN A 514 12.10 2.01 -6.99
CA ASN A 514 12.32 2.49 -5.64
C ASN A 514 11.43 3.71 -5.38
N GLY A 515 10.76 3.77 -4.22
CA GLY A 515 9.79 4.84 -3.95
C GLY A 515 10.40 6.23 -4.07
N ALA A 516 11.54 6.46 -3.43
CA ALA A 516 12.25 7.73 -3.47
C ALA A 516 12.76 8.11 -4.88
N ASP A 517 13.06 7.13 -5.75
CA ASP A 517 13.44 7.35 -7.16
C ASP A 517 12.24 7.76 -8.02
N TRP A 518 11.02 7.32 -7.65
CA TRP A 518 9.80 7.74 -8.30
C TRP A 518 9.34 9.13 -7.83
N HIS A 519 9.11 9.28 -6.53
CA HIS A 519 8.83 10.56 -5.86
C HIS A 519 8.94 10.38 -4.35
N THR A 520 9.48 11.38 -3.65
CA THR A 520 9.66 11.26 -2.21
C THR A 520 8.33 11.27 -1.42
N VAL A 521 8.14 10.27 -0.55
CA VAL A 521 6.98 10.13 0.35
C VAL A 521 7.46 10.00 1.80
N PRO A 522 7.64 11.12 2.53
CA PRO A 522 7.94 11.05 3.95
C PRO A 522 6.72 10.56 4.74
N GLY A 523 6.97 9.71 5.75
CA GLY A 523 5.92 9.15 6.60
C GLY A 523 5.07 8.06 5.92
N SER A 524 5.67 7.30 5.00
CA SER A 524 5.02 6.17 4.32
C SER A 524 4.83 4.96 5.24
N MET A 525 3.84 4.13 4.90
CA MET A 525 3.59 2.87 5.63
C MET A 525 4.70 1.83 5.40
N ASN A 526 5.29 1.82 4.19
CA ASN A 526 6.36 0.87 3.85
C ASN A 526 7.60 1.08 4.72
N ASP A 527 8.09 2.32 4.73
CA ASP A 527 9.31 2.69 5.44
C ASP A 527 9.13 2.50 6.94
N PHE A 528 7.94 2.86 7.47
CA PHE A 528 7.59 2.60 8.87
C PHE A 528 7.61 1.10 9.20
N SER A 529 7.02 0.26 8.36
CA SER A 529 6.99 -1.20 8.57
C SER A 529 8.41 -1.77 8.68
N TYR A 530 9.28 -1.40 7.75
CA TYR A 530 10.66 -1.88 7.69
C TYR A 530 11.52 -1.34 8.84
N LEU A 531 11.38 -0.05 9.20
CA LEU A 531 12.22 0.58 10.22
C LEU A 531 11.75 0.29 11.66
N HIS A 532 10.44 0.14 11.87
CA HIS A 532 9.87 -0.04 13.21
C HIS A 532 9.67 -1.52 13.61
N THR A 533 9.50 -2.42 12.64
CA THR A 533 9.15 -3.83 12.89
C THR A 533 10.11 -4.80 12.19
N ASN A 534 9.76 -6.09 12.11
CA ASN A 534 10.45 -7.07 11.26
C ASN A 534 9.87 -7.13 9.83
N CYS A 535 8.73 -6.48 9.59
CA CYS A 535 7.91 -6.69 8.41
C CYS A 535 8.50 -5.97 7.19
N PHE A 536 8.69 -6.72 6.09
CA PHE A 536 9.05 -6.13 4.80
C PHE A 536 7.75 -5.79 4.08
N GLU A 537 7.58 -4.53 3.69
CA GLU A 537 6.37 -4.06 3.02
C GLU A 537 6.72 -3.36 1.69
N VAL A 538 5.90 -3.62 0.66
CA VAL A 538 5.96 -2.94 -0.64
C VAL A 538 4.60 -2.31 -0.95
N THR A 539 4.59 -1.31 -1.83
CA THR A 539 3.37 -0.75 -2.40
C THR A 539 3.12 -1.33 -3.78
N VAL A 540 1.90 -1.79 -4.05
CA VAL A 540 1.50 -2.30 -5.36
C VAL A 540 0.45 -1.36 -5.96
N GLU A 541 0.81 -0.69 -7.06
CA GLU A 541 -0.12 0.09 -7.87
C GLU A 541 -0.79 -0.84 -8.89
N LEU A 542 -2.10 -1.07 -8.72
CA LEU A 542 -2.82 -2.18 -9.37
C LEU A 542 -3.46 -1.81 -10.72
N SER A 543 -3.76 -0.53 -10.95
CA SER A 543 -4.53 -0.08 -12.11
C SER A 543 -4.36 1.42 -12.36
N CYS A 544 -4.41 1.84 -13.63
CA CYS A 544 -4.40 3.27 -13.99
C CYS A 544 -5.66 3.99 -13.50
N ASP A 545 -6.82 3.34 -13.63
CA ASP A 545 -8.08 3.79 -13.07
C ASP A 545 -8.07 3.51 -11.56
N LYS A 546 -8.24 4.54 -10.73
CA LYS A 546 -8.27 4.40 -9.27
C LYS A 546 -9.52 3.67 -8.81
N PHE A 547 -10.63 3.90 -9.49
CA PHE A 547 -11.94 3.36 -9.16
C PHE A 547 -12.55 2.73 -10.41
N PRO A 548 -12.00 1.60 -10.88
CA PRO A 548 -12.48 0.94 -12.11
C PRO A 548 -13.93 0.52 -11.96
N HIS A 549 -14.73 0.70 -13.01
CA HIS A 549 -16.14 0.34 -13.01
C HIS A 549 -16.34 -1.16 -12.69
N ALA A 550 -17.47 -1.49 -12.05
CA ALA A 550 -17.80 -2.84 -11.60
C ALA A 550 -17.70 -3.92 -12.70
N SER A 551 -18.00 -3.56 -13.96
CA SER A 551 -17.88 -4.48 -15.11
C SER A 551 -16.45 -4.90 -15.44
N GLU A 552 -15.44 -4.20 -14.90
CA GLU A 552 -14.02 -4.48 -15.14
C GLU A 552 -13.42 -5.38 -14.07
N LEU A 553 -14.04 -5.45 -12.88
CA LEU A 553 -13.54 -6.23 -11.73
C LEU A 553 -13.24 -7.71 -12.03
N PRO A 554 -14.06 -8.45 -12.81
CA PRO A 554 -13.74 -9.85 -13.11
C PRO A 554 -12.41 -10.00 -13.87
N ARG A 555 -12.10 -9.06 -14.75
CA ARG A 555 -10.85 -9.07 -15.52
C ARG A 555 -9.68 -8.63 -14.64
N GLU A 556 -9.87 -7.61 -13.82
CA GLU A 556 -8.83 -7.17 -12.88
C GLU A 556 -8.48 -8.22 -11.84
N TRP A 557 -9.45 -9.04 -11.43
CA TRP A 557 -9.20 -10.23 -10.63
C TRP A 557 -8.28 -11.22 -11.34
N GLU A 558 -8.56 -11.58 -12.60
CA GLU A 558 -7.69 -12.50 -13.35
C GLU A 558 -6.29 -11.92 -13.59
N ASN A 559 -6.17 -10.59 -13.74
CA ASN A 559 -4.89 -9.91 -13.87
C ASN A 559 -4.01 -10.05 -12.63
N ASN A 560 -4.61 -10.15 -11.42
CA ASN A 560 -3.91 -10.04 -10.14
C ASN A 560 -3.93 -11.32 -9.28
N LYS A 561 -4.87 -12.25 -9.49
CA LYS A 561 -5.05 -13.46 -8.67
C LYS A 561 -3.75 -14.22 -8.46
N GLU A 562 -3.02 -14.51 -9.54
CA GLU A 562 -1.76 -15.24 -9.45
C GLU A 562 -0.68 -14.43 -8.71
N SER A 563 -0.58 -13.12 -8.97
CA SER A 563 0.37 -12.24 -8.29
C SER A 563 0.12 -12.17 -6.79
N LEU A 564 -1.14 -12.08 -6.37
CA LEU A 564 -1.51 -12.05 -4.96
C LEU A 564 -1.05 -13.32 -4.23
N LEU A 565 -1.27 -14.50 -4.84
CA LEU A 565 -0.87 -15.80 -4.30
C LEU A 565 0.65 -15.97 -4.29
N VAL A 566 1.33 -15.72 -5.42
CA VAL A 566 2.79 -15.86 -5.53
C VAL A 566 3.51 -14.92 -4.58
N TYR A 567 3.02 -13.70 -4.42
CA TYR A 567 3.60 -12.74 -3.48
C TYR A 567 3.46 -13.21 -2.02
N MET A 568 2.28 -13.73 -1.63
CA MET A 568 2.10 -14.33 -0.30
C MET A 568 3.07 -15.47 -0.04
N GLU A 569 3.27 -16.35 -1.03
CA GLU A 569 4.21 -17.48 -0.93
C GLU A 569 5.66 -17.04 -0.70
N GLN A 570 6.04 -15.78 -1.02
CA GLN A 570 7.39 -15.28 -0.75
C GLN A 570 7.71 -15.16 0.74
N VAL A 571 6.71 -15.18 1.64
CA VAL A 571 6.92 -15.18 3.09
C VAL A 571 7.69 -16.41 3.58
N HIS A 572 7.73 -17.48 2.77
CA HIS A 572 8.45 -18.72 3.03
C HIS A 572 9.90 -18.74 2.50
N ARG A 573 10.47 -17.60 2.10
CA ARG A 573 11.88 -17.53 1.65
C ARG A 573 12.84 -17.15 2.77
N GLY A 574 14.13 -17.42 2.53
CA GLY A 574 15.21 -17.06 3.45
C GLY A 574 15.44 -18.11 4.53
N ILE A 575 15.64 -17.65 5.77
CA ILE A 575 15.85 -18.52 6.93
C ILE A 575 14.78 -18.28 7.98
N LYS A 576 14.39 -19.32 8.71
CA LYS A 576 13.59 -19.20 9.92
C LYS A 576 14.13 -20.11 11.02
N GLY A 577 13.75 -19.90 12.26
CA GLY A 577 14.19 -20.77 13.35
C GLY A 577 13.75 -20.25 14.70
N VAL A 578 14.22 -20.91 15.76
CA VAL A 578 13.92 -20.56 17.14
C VAL A 578 15.19 -20.32 17.94
N VAL A 579 15.23 -19.19 18.64
CA VAL A 579 16.28 -18.83 19.59
C VAL A 579 15.87 -19.34 20.97
N ARG A 580 16.60 -20.34 21.47
CA ARG A 580 16.30 -21.01 22.75
C ARG A 580 17.39 -20.78 23.79
N ASP A 581 17.00 -20.76 25.05
CA ASP A 581 17.92 -20.85 26.18
C ASP A 581 18.48 -22.27 26.28
N LYS A 582 19.81 -22.42 26.27
CA LYS A 582 20.48 -23.73 26.26
C LYS A 582 20.18 -24.61 27.47
N ASP A 583 19.85 -24.04 28.63
CA ASP A 583 19.63 -24.79 29.86
C ASP A 583 18.14 -25.16 30.05
N THR A 584 17.22 -24.31 29.58
CA THR A 584 15.77 -24.45 29.81
C THR A 584 14.98 -24.83 28.56
N GLU A 585 15.59 -24.74 27.37
CA GLU A 585 14.97 -24.87 26.04
C GLU A 585 13.79 -23.92 25.79
N ALA A 586 13.53 -22.97 26.70
CA ALA A 586 12.53 -21.93 26.51
C ALA A 586 12.97 -20.95 25.42
N GLY A 587 11.99 -20.46 24.64
CA GLY A 587 12.17 -19.39 23.67
C GLY A 587 12.71 -18.11 24.31
N ILE A 588 13.57 -17.41 23.58
CA ILE A 588 14.10 -16.10 23.97
C ILE A 588 13.49 -15.05 23.05
N ALA A 589 12.54 -14.29 23.58
CA ALA A 589 11.99 -13.11 22.90
C ALA A 589 13.00 -11.98 22.76
N ASP A 590 12.81 -11.11 21.77
CA ASP A 590 13.61 -9.92 21.52
C ASP A 590 15.12 -10.20 21.35
N ALA A 591 15.50 -11.43 20.99
CA ALA A 591 16.85 -11.72 20.56
C ALA A 591 17.10 -11.04 19.22
N VAL A 592 18.27 -10.43 19.05
CA VAL A 592 18.68 -9.76 17.81
C VAL A 592 19.36 -10.77 16.91
N ILE A 593 18.82 -10.96 15.70
CA ILE A 593 19.40 -11.78 14.63
C ILE A 593 20.06 -10.83 13.64
N LYS A 594 21.40 -10.88 13.60
CA LYS A 594 22.23 -10.12 12.68
C LYS A 594 22.72 -11.02 11.55
N VAL A 595 22.55 -10.59 10.31
CA VAL A 595 23.17 -11.20 9.12
C VAL A 595 24.40 -10.39 8.74
N ASP A 596 25.55 -11.05 8.59
CA ASP A 596 26.76 -10.34 8.18
C ASP A 596 26.62 -9.79 6.75
N GLY A 597 27.12 -8.57 6.52
CA GLY A 597 26.97 -7.85 5.25
C GLY A 597 25.63 -7.14 5.03
N ILE A 598 24.62 -7.34 5.88
CA ILE A 598 23.32 -6.63 5.78
C ILE A 598 23.10 -5.77 7.03
N ASP A 599 23.09 -4.46 6.85
CA ASP A 599 22.94 -3.48 7.94
C ASP A 599 21.48 -3.20 8.33
N HIS A 600 20.72 -4.28 8.48
CA HIS A 600 19.36 -4.26 9.03
C HIS A 600 19.15 -5.57 9.80
N HIS A 601 18.87 -5.49 11.10
CA HIS A 601 18.73 -6.67 11.95
C HIS A 601 17.24 -6.91 12.25
N ILE A 602 16.90 -8.14 12.65
CA ILE A 602 15.54 -8.47 13.07
C ILE A 602 15.53 -8.94 14.52
N ARG A 603 14.34 -9.03 15.11
CA ARG A 603 14.14 -9.58 16.44
C ARG A 603 13.33 -10.87 16.43
N SER A 604 13.62 -11.79 17.34
CA SER A 604 12.74 -12.93 17.60
C SER A 604 11.43 -12.48 18.23
N ALA A 605 10.34 -13.14 17.85
CA ALA A 605 9.01 -12.98 18.41
C ALA A 605 8.93 -13.57 19.84
N PHE A 606 7.74 -13.54 20.43
CA PHE A 606 7.53 -13.85 21.85
C PHE A 606 7.98 -15.25 22.26
N ASP A 607 7.77 -16.26 21.41
CA ASP A 607 8.20 -17.64 21.67
C ASP A 607 9.63 -17.94 21.17
N GLY A 608 10.36 -16.89 20.79
CA GLY A 608 11.75 -16.94 20.37
C GLY A 608 11.97 -17.33 18.91
N ASP A 609 10.91 -17.58 18.16
CA ASP A 609 10.96 -17.79 16.72
C ASP A 609 11.22 -16.51 15.94
N TYR A 610 11.78 -16.67 14.75
CA TYR A 610 12.14 -15.55 13.88
C TYR A 610 12.09 -15.99 12.40
N TRP A 611 11.91 -15.02 11.52
CA TRP A 611 11.94 -15.18 10.07
C TRP A 611 12.79 -14.08 9.47
N ARG A 612 13.83 -14.45 8.72
CA ARG A 612 14.71 -13.52 8.02
C ARG A 612 14.66 -13.83 6.53
N LEU A 613 13.95 -12.97 5.81
CA LEU A 613 13.82 -13.05 4.36
C LEU A 613 15.16 -12.70 3.69
N LEU A 614 15.64 -13.59 2.82
CA LEU A 614 16.94 -13.52 2.17
C LEU A 614 16.87 -14.18 0.79
N ASN A 615 17.70 -13.70 -0.14
CA ASN A 615 17.93 -14.37 -1.41
C ASN A 615 18.81 -15.63 -1.20
N PRO A 616 18.86 -16.55 -2.18
CA PRO A 616 19.75 -17.71 -2.11
C PRO A 616 21.22 -17.31 -1.91
N GLY A 617 21.90 -17.96 -0.97
CA GLY A 617 23.26 -17.63 -0.57
C GLY A 617 23.64 -18.20 0.80
N ASP A 618 24.94 -18.19 1.11
CA ASP A 618 25.46 -18.58 2.42
C ASP A 618 25.71 -17.35 3.29
N TYR A 619 25.12 -17.34 4.49
CA TYR A 619 25.15 -16.19 5.38
C TYR A 619 25.75 -16.55 6.74
N GLU A 620 26.63 -15.69 7.28
CA GLU A 620 27.01 -15.76 8.69
C GLU A 620 25.99 -15.00 9.53
N VAL A 621 25.31 -15.72 10.41
CA VAL A 621 24.23 -15.21 11.24
C VAL A 621 24.68 -15.21 12.69
N THR A 622 24.67 -14.04 13.31
CA THR A 622 25.00 -13.85 14.72
C THR A 622 23.75 -13.50 15.51
N VAL A 623 23.43 -14.32 16.51
CA VAL A 623 22.30 -14.09 17.41
C VAL A 623 22.81 -13.61 18.77
N SER A 624 22.21 -12.54 19.28
CA SER A 624 22.53 -11.96 20.58
C SER A 624 21.27 -11.60 21.36
N ALA A 625 21.32 -11.70 22.69
CA ALA A 625 20.19 -11.33 23.56
C ALA A 625 20.73 -10.82 24.90
N GLU A 626 19.97 -9.95 25.57
CA GLU A 626 20.40 -9.38 26.86
C GLU A 626 20.64 -10.48 27.89
N GLY A 627 21.83 -10.49 28.49
CA GLY A 627 22.18 -11.47 29.52
C GLY A 627 22.65 -12.83 28.97
N TYR A 628 22.76 -13.00 27.66
CA TYR A 628 23.27 -14.18 26.98
C TYR A 628 24.63 -13.92 26.29
N ILE A 629 25.36 -14.99 25.99
CA ILE A 629 26.58 -14.95 25.17
C ILE A 629 26.16 -15.07 23.70
N PRO A 630 26.57 -14.15 22.80
CA PRO A 630 26.25 -14.23 21.38
C PRO A 630 26.78 -15.51 20.72
N VAL A 631 26.07 -16.02 19.72
CA VAL A 631 26.45 -17.20 18.95
C VAL A 631 26.37 -16.87 17.46
N THR A 632 27.43 -17.21 16.73
CA THR A 632 27.49 -17.08 15.27
C THR A 632 27.44 -18.46 14.63
N ARG A 633 26.65 -18.61 13.57
CA ARG A 633 26.54 -19.82 12.75
C ARG A 633 26.39 -19.45 11.28
N SER A 634 26.87 -20.31 10.40
CA SER A 634 26.54 -20.22 8.97
C SER A 634 25.17 -20.85 8.72
N CYS A 635 24.29 -20.12 8.03
CA CYS A 635 22.98 -20.56 7.57
C CYS A 635 22.93 -20.39 6.03
N GLY A 636 22.67 -21.47 5.29
CA GLY A 636 22.52 -21.43 3.83
C GLY A 636 21.06 -21.24 3.42
N VAL A 637 20.81 -20.40 2.43
CA VAL A 637 19.50 -20.21 1.78
C VAL A 637 19.58 -20.86 0.41
N HIS A 638 18.69 -21.81 0.16
CA HIS A 638 18.67 -22.56 -1.09
C HIS A 638 17.66 -21.97 -2.10
N TYR A 639 17.60 -22.54 -3.30
CA TYR A 639 16.70 -22.06 -4.36
C TYR A 639 15.26 -22.56 -4.20
N GLU A 640 15.05 -23.58 -3.38
CA GLU A 640 13.74 -24.10 -3.05
C GLU A 640 12.85 -23.02 -2.42
N PRO A 641 11.52 -23.07 -2.65
CA PRO A 641 10.57 -22.09 -2.12
C PRO A 641 10.28 -22.27 -0.61
N TYR A 642 11.15 -22.98 0.12
CA TYR A 642 11.00 -23.28 1.53
C TYR A 642 12.12 -22.63 2.34
N PRO A 643 11.84 -22.15 3.56
CA PRO A 643 12.83 -21.45 4.35
C PRO A 643 13.77 -22.45 5.01
N THR A 644 15.07 -22.17 5.03
CA THR A 644 16.02 -23.01 5.75
C THR A 644 15.85 -22.83 7.26
N ILE A 645 15.72 -23.94 8.00
CA ILE A 645 15.66 -23.91 9.46
C ILE A 645 17.06 -23.65 10.04
N CYS A 646 17.24 -22.55 10.76
CA CYS A 646 18.49 -22.21 11.44
C CYS A 646 18.27 -21.88 12.93
N ASP A 647 18.17 -22.91 13.77
CA ASP A 647 17.95 -22.72 15.21
C ASP A 647 19.20 -22.24 15.98
N PHE A 648 19.00 -21.49 17.07
CA PHE A 648 20.07 -21.01 17.94
C PHE A 648 19.84 -21.39 19.40
N ARG A 649 20.91 -21.81 20.09
CA ARG A 649 20.91 -22.05 21.54
C ARG A 649 21.88 -21.13 22.24
N LEU A 650 21.36 -20.18 23.03
CA LEU A 650 22.16 -19.20 23.73
C LEU A 650 22.47 -19.62 25.17
N THR A 651 23.68 -19.35 25.64
CA THR A 651 24.09 -19.63 27.02
C THR A 651 24.02 -18.36 27.86
N LYS A 652 23.34 -18.42 29.02
CA LYS A 652 23.27 -17.29 29.96
C LYS A 652 24.67 -16.90 30.46
N THR A 653 24.91 -15.59 30.56
CA THR A 653 26.13 -15.04 31.16
C THR A 653 26.23 -15.42 32.64
N ALA A 654 27.47 -15.52 33.17
CA ALA A 654 27.70 -15.92 34.55
C ALA A 654 26.96 -15.05 35.59
N LYS A 655 26.81 -13.74 35.31
CA LYS A 655 26.08 -12.79 36.17
C LYS A 655 24.58 -13.10 36.22
N HIS A 656 23.95 -13.35 35.06
CA HIS A 656 22.52 -13.66 34.99
C HIS A 656 22.21 -15.08 35.48
N ARG A 657 23.10 -16.04 35.19
CA ARG A 657 23.02 -17.40 35.75
C ARG A 657 23.05 -17.37 37.29
N LEU A 658 23.92 -16.56 37.88
CA LEU A 658 24.00 -16.38 39.33
C LEU A 658 22.73 -15.72 39.90
N ARG A 659 22.21 -14.67 39.25
CA ARG A 659 20.93 -14.03 39.63
C ARG A 659 19.79 -15.03 39.62
N GLY A 660 19.68 -15.87 38.58
CA GLY A 660 18.64 -16.90 38.48
C GLY A 660 18.76 -18.03 39.51
N ILE A 661 19.99 -18.38 39.92
CA ILE A 661 20.22 -19.35 41.01
C ILE A 661 19.83 -18.75 42.36
N LEU A 662 20.21 -17.50 42.62
CA LEU A 662 19.88 -16.79 43.85
C LEU A 662 18.37 -16.53 43.98
N ALA A 663 17.68 -16.19 42.89
CA ALA A 663 16.23 -16.00 42.86
C ALA A 663 15.45 -17.29 43.15
N ARG A 664 16.00 -18.46 42.81
CA ARG A 664 15.40 -19.79 43.10
C ARG A 664 15.81 -20.37 44.45
N GLY A 665 16.43 -19.58 45.34
CA GLY A 665 16.90 -20.05 46.65
C GLY A 665 18.09 -21.02 46.60
N GLY A 666 18.72 -21.19 45.42
CA GLY A 666 19.83 -22.10 45.21
C GLY A 666 21.15 -21.58 45.80
N LYS A 667 21.95 -22.48 46.38
CA LYS A 667 23.31 -22.16 46.85
C LYS A 667 24.23 -21.97 45.64
N ILE A 668 25.03 -20.91 45.65
CA ILE A 668 26.01 -20.60 44.58
C ILE A 668 26.88 -21.84 44.30
N PRO A 669 26.99 -22.30 43.03
CA PRO A 669 27.81 -23.44 42.63
C PRO A 669 29.27 -23.32 43.10
N LYS A 670 29.88 -24.44 43.51
CA LYS A 670 31.22 -24.47 44.14
C LYS A 670 32.32 -23.96 43.19
N ASP A 671 32.24 -24.31 41.91
CA ASP A 671 33.10 -23.86 40.82
C ASP A 671 33.04 -22.34 40.64
N LEU A 672 31.85 -21.75 40.74
CA LEU A 672 31.65 -20.32 40.58
C LEU A 672 32.14 -19.52 41.80
N LYS A 673 31.99 -20.07 43.02
CA LYS A 673 32.62 -19.52 44.23
C LYS A 673 34.14 -19.45 44.09
N LEU A 674 34.75 -20.49 43.51
CA LEU A 674 36.19 -20.56 43.26
C LEU A 674 36.64 -19.51 42.24
N ARG A 675 35.94 -19.38 41.10
CA ARG A 675 36.21 -18.34 40.10
C ARG A 675 36.03 -16.92 40.63
N LEU A 676 34.97 -16.65 41.40
CA LEU A 676 34.76 -15.35 42.04
C LEU A 676 35.86 -15.01 43.06
N ARG A 677 36.38 -16.03 43.78
CA ARG A 677 37.51 -15.87 44.72
C ARG A 677 38.81 -15.55 43.98
N GLN A 678 39.07 -16.21 42.84
CA GLN A 678 40.22 -15.91 41.97
C GLN A 678 40.14 -14.50 41.37
N LEU A 679 38.99 -14.09 40.85
CA LEU A 679 38.77 -12.75 40.30
C LEU A 679 38.92 -11.66 41.36
N ARG A 680 38.42 -11.90 42.59
CA ARG A 680 38.67 -11.01 43.73
C ARG A 680 40.16 -10.91 44.03
N GLN A 681 40.88 -12.03 44.12
CA GLN A 681 42.33 -12.03 44.36
C GLN A 681 43.12 -11.30 43.27
N GLN A 682 42.77 -11.49 41.99
CA GLN A 682 43.39 -10.75 40.88
C GLN A 682 43.10 -9.25 40.94
N LYS A 683 41.88 -8.84 41.30
CA LYS A 683 41.53 -7.43 41.48
C LYS A 683 42.30 -6.81 42.64
N THR A 684 42.41 -7.52 43.78
CA THR A 684 43.21 -7.07 44.93
C THR A 684 44.69 -6.98 44.58
N ARG A 685 45.20 -7.91 43.76
CA ARG A 685 46.59 -7.91 43.28
C ARG A 685 46.87 -6.74 42.33
N LYS A 686 46.00 -6.47 41.35
CA LYS A 686 46.09 -5.29 40.47
C LYS A 686 45.97 -3.97 41.25
N VAL A 687 45.14 -3.92 42.29
CA VAL A 687 45.04 -2.74 43.18
C VAL A 687 46.31 -2.57 44.03
N ARG A 688 46.92 -3.66 44.50
CA ARG A 688 48.23 -3.63 45.18
C ARG A 688 49.36 -3.19 44.24
N GLU A 689 49.43 -3.73 43.03
CA GLU A 689 50.40 -3.33 42.00
C GLU A 689 50.23 -1.85 41.63
N ARG A 690 48.99 -1.36 41.48
CA ARG A 690 48.71 0.08 41.28
C ARG A 690 49.06 0.97 42.47
N ARG A 691 49.02 0.44 43.70
CA ARG A 691 49.44 1.16 44.92
C ARG A 691 50.95 1.13 45.11
N GLN A 692 51.65 0.09 44.64
CA GLN A 692 53.11 0.01 44.64
C GLN A 692 53.73 0.89 43.56
N ASN A 693 53.11 1.01 42.37
CA ASN A 693 53.57 1.93 41.30
C ASN A 693 53.23 3.41 41.54
N ARG A 694 52.64 3.76 42.70
CA ARG A 694 52.33 5.14 43.12
C ARG A 694 53.13 5.60 44.35
N ARG A 695 54.07 4.78 44.82
CA ARG A 695 55.16 5.17 45.72
C ARG A 695 56.45 5.12 44.92
#